data_AF-D1W3Z0-F1
#
_entry.id   AF-D1W3Z0-F1
#
_cell.length_a   1.000
_cell.length_b   1.000
_cell.length_c   1.000
_cell.angle_alpha   90.00
_cell.angle_beta   90.00
_cell.angle_gamma   90.00
#
_symmetry.space_group_name_H-M   'P 1'
#
loop_
_entity.id
_entity.type
_entity.pdbx_description
1 polymer ?
#
loop_
_entity_poly.entity_id
_entity_poly.type
_entity_poly.pdbx_seq_one_letter_code
_entity_poly.pdbx_strand_id
1 'polypeptide(L)'
;MVKIADFKKFVDGLLKPVNNKAGKVDARIKALLPSAGDEIIPYKDFQRLGKGLLREQLLDGVDNQCYIDIVEIIHNYLGWNQNAIKGFSAPCWQDVIAACSEEMPLPQTDWLKEYDKEYKLAAAAKRLREFGLQIKIEGCSYVTENDDIVFDALIKWICEAGGRRFLKMLLGQMEYLEPEGRFLTDMNGNTPNPKDVIIIKPYNYLVNLALANINADGGSNSEAAKAFKKAISLATDYCFLKYPVQNFGDVWEDLFHKDRDAVEFFRDLVYKESIFGLTQHSVWFSKMFCERVLMYMRGTGRVLENGYTFDEYERLMNHVLSTADTLKCVELRKDKLNKLGINAIEQLINDVATGDDVLNKGFRTPLDNENENAFNKPLIKVNGKIYALPVTIGSWGWFEALMTVVRNQEKEDNKKNIDKEVGELIEVYIKEKLDEKSITHCCGHYLHPVDGEADLVVEATEGIMLFEIKKKSLTRMAKSGDEFRIVSDLLGSLIDSQAQCFRTSHLMIKDGYVDLDDGNGNVTRVEKQDRTAECISVCLGAFGPLQDRILIKSIMDEICNKSLIAKYDGDDKQTIKDVKKFNKDMQKWMPFLNEERTNGDSKTNPFFNSWFLDFEQLMLIVKESNSNDELLDRLRETKHVTMGSYDFYRERKMVRMMNGNKK
;
A
#
# COMPACT_ATOMS: atom_id res chain seq x y z
N MET A 1 -20.13 -17.71 -9.25
CA MET A 1 -19.62 -18.34 -8.01
C MET A 1 -20.31 -19.68 -7.79
N VAL A 2 -19.52 -20.75 -7.74
CA VAL A 2 -19.99 -22.12 -7.48
C VAL A 2 -20.16 -22.31 -5.97
N LYS A 3 -21.29 -22.91 -5.54
CA LYS A 3 -21.49 -23.25 -4.12
C LYS A 3 -20.95 -24.65 -3.81
N ILE A 4 -20.38 -24.80 -2.61
CA ILE A 4 -19.86 -26.08 -2.11
C ILE A 4 -20.93 -27.17 -2.18
N ALA A 5 -22.14 -26.90 -1.67
CA ALA A 5 -23.24 -27.88 -1.65
C ALA A 5 -23.66 -28.33 -3.06
N ASP A 6 -23.68 -27.41 -4.03
CA ASP A 6 -24.04 -27.71 -5.41
C ASP A 6 -22.98 -28.61 -6.07
N PHE A 7 -21.69 -28.34 -5.81
CA PHE A 7 -20.60 -29.18 -6.29
C PHE A 7 -20.62 -30.59 -5.69
N LYS A 8 -20.81 -30.72 -4.37
CA LYS A 8 -20.90 -32.04 -3.72
C LYS A 8 -22.02 -32.87 -4.32
N LYS A 9 -23.23 -32.29 -4.42
CA LYS A 9 -24.40 -32.94 -5.04
C LYS A 9 -24.15 -33.35 -6.49
N PHE A 10 -23.44 -32.50 -7.25
CA PHE A 10 -23.06 -32.78 -8.63
C PHE A 10 -22.12 -33.98 -8.73
N VAL A 11 -21.03 -33.97 -7.95
CA VAL A 11 -20.03 -35.04 -7.91
C VAL A 11 -20.67 -36.35 -7.46
N ASP A 12 -21.48 -36.34 -6.40
CA ASP A 12 -22.18 -37.53 -5.89
C ASP A 12 -23.11 -38.15 -6.95
N GLY A 13 -23.71 -37.32 -7.81
CA GLY A 13 -24.53 -37.79 -8.93
C GLY A 13 -23.73 -38.53 -10.02
N LEU A 14 -22.42 -38.28 -10.10
CA LEU A 14 -21.51 -38.81 -11.12
C LEU A 14 -20.58 -39.91 -10.60
N LEU A 15 -20.37 -40.01 -9.28
CA LEU A 15 -19.66 -41.10 -8.61
C LEU A 15 -20.48 -42.40 -8.68
N LYS A 16 -20.57 -42.99 -9.88
CA LYS A 16 -21.05 -44.36 -10.12
C LYS A 16 -19.95 -45.14 -10.83
N PRO A 17 -19.79 -46.44 -10.56
CA PRO A 17 -18.76 -47.24 -11.22
C PRO A 17 -19.00 -47.27 -12.74
N VAL A 18 -18.12 -46.63 -13.49
CA VAL A 18 -18.12 -46.68 -14.96
C VAL A 18 -17.15 -47.78 -15.40
N ASN A 19 -17.66 -48.82 -16.07
CA ASN A 19 -16.89 -50.00 -16.48
C ASN A 19 -16.04 -49.80 -17.76
N ASN A 20 -15.97 -48.58 -18.32
CA ASN A 20 -15.25 -48.34 -19.56
C ASN A 20 -14.07 -47.39 -19.36
N LYS A 21 -12.86 -47.95 -19.40
CA LYS A 21 -11.59 -47.22 -19.45
C LYS A 21 -11.20 -46.97 -20.90
N ALA A 22 -11.58 -45.82 -21.47
CA ALA A 22 -11.14 -45.43 -22.80
C ALA A 22 -10.39 -44.08 -22.75
N GLY A 23 -9.10 -44.10 -23.09
CA GLY A 23 -8.25 -42.90 -23.21
C GLY A 23 -7.36 -42.59 -22.01
N LYS A 24 -6.37 -41.69 -22.19
CA LYS A 24 -5.48 -41.20 -21.12
C LYS A 24 -6.23 -40.22 -20.21
N VAL A 25 -6.00 -40.29 -18.90
CA VAL A 25 -6.57 -39.38 -17.88
C VAL A 25 -6.41 -37.90 -18.27
N ASP A 26 -5.22 -37.51 -18.70
CA ASP A 26 -4.91 -36.14 -19.18
C ASP A 26 -5.88 -35.63 -20.25
N ALA A 27 -6.16 -36.45 -21.27
CA ALA A 27 -7.03 -36.06 -22.38
C ALA A 27 -8.49 -35.89 -21.93
N ARG A 28 -8.94 -36.75 -21.00
CA ARG A 28 -10.28 -36.70 -20.43
C ARG A 28 -10.47 -35.45 -19.58
N ILE A 29 -9.49 -35.09 -18.75
CA ILE A 29 -9.54 -33.89 -17.92
C ILE A 29 -9.44 -32.62 -18.80
N LYS A 30 -8.56 -32.61 -19.81
CA LYS A 30 -8.45 -31.48 -20.77
C LYS A 30 -9.71 -31.25 -21.60
N ALA A 31 -10.66 -32.19 -21.63
CA ALA A 31 -11.98 -31.97 -22.23
C ALA A 31 -12.81 -30.89 -21.51
N LEU A 32 -12.40 -30.48 -20.31
CA LEU A 32 -12.95 -29.33 -19.57
C LEU A 32 -12.57 -27.97 -20.16
N LEU A 33 -11.60 -27.90 -21.07
CA LEU A 33 -11.23 -26.63 -21.70
C LEU A 33 -12.38 -26.15 -22.61
N PRO A 34 -12.92 -24.94 -22.37
CA PRO A 34 -14.12 -24.48 -23.04
C PRO A 34 -13.85 -24.16 -24.52
N SER A 35 -14.86 -24.38 -25.35
CA SER A 35 -14.98 -23.95 -26.74
C SER A 35 -15.99 -22.80 -26.85
N ALA A 36 -16.00 -22.12 -27.99
CA ALA A 36 -16.94 -21.02 -28.22
C ALA A 36 -18.40 -21.51 -28.10
N GLY A 37 -19.19 -20.86 -27.23
CA GLY A 37 -20.59 -21.19 -26.98
C GLY A 37 -20.84 -22.13 -25.79
N ASP A 38 -19.80 -22.65 -25.15
CA ASP A 38 -19.96 -23.42 -23.92
C ASP A 38 -20.43 -22.53 -22.76
N GLU A 39 -21.28 -23.09 -21.89
CA GLU A 39 -21.46 -22.57 -20.54
C GLU A 39 -20.12 -22.69 -19.80
N ILE A 40 -19.69 -21.64 -19.09
CA ILE A 40 -18.38 -21.61 -18.44
C ILE A 40 -18.48 -21.33 -16.94
N ILE A 41 -17.57 -21.94 -16.19
CA ILE A 41 -17.24 -21.56 -14.82
C ILE A 41 -15.89 -20.84 -14.88
N PRO A 42 -15.78 -19.61 -14.33
CA PRO A 42 -14.48 -18.96 -14.18
C PRO A 42 -13.54 -19.86 -13.39
N TYR A 43 -12.33 -20.08 -13.89
CA TYR A 43 -11.41 -21.04 -13.25
C TYR A 43 -11.03 -20.60 -11.83
N LYS A 44 -10.97 -19.28 -11.58
CA LYS A 44 -10.80 -18.71 -10.24
C LYS A 44 -11.88 -19.16 -9.24
N ASP A 45 -13.14 -19.27 -9.68
CA ASP A 45 -14.24 -19.72 -8.82
C ASP A 45 -14.10 -21.20 -8.48
N PHE A 46 -13.59 -22.01 -9.42
CA PHE A 46 -13.29 -23.42 -9.20
C PHE A 46 -12.10 -23.62 -8.25
N GLN A 47 -11.08 -22.76 -8.31
CA GLN A 47 -9.98 -22.77 -7.35
C GLN A 47 -10.45 -22.35 -5.93
N ARG A 48 -11.29 -21.31 -5.84
CA ARG A 48 -11.90 -20.88 -4.56
C ARG A 48 -12.72 -22.01 -3.94
N LEU A 49 -13.40 -22.84 -4.74
CA LEU A 49 -14.14 -24.01 -4.29
C LEU A 49 -13.26 -25.05 -3.58
N GLY A 50 -12.08 -25.36 -4.11
CA GLY A 50 -11.12 -26.26 -3.45
C GLY A 50 -10.69 -25.77 -2.07
N LYS A 51 -10.35 -24.47 -1.97
CA LYS A 51 -10.06 -23.83 -0.68
C LYS A 51 -11.26 -23.89 0.27
N GLY A 52 -12.48 -23.63 -0.23
CA GLY A 52 -13.72 -23.73 0.56
C GLY A 52 -13.97 -25.11 1.17
N LEU A 53 -13.80 -26.17 0.37
CA LEU A 53 -13.92 -27.56 0.83
C LEU A 53 -12.90 -27.90 1.92
N LEU A 54 -11.65 -27.48 1.73
CA LEU A 54 -10.58 -27.64 2.72
C LEU A 54 -10.91 -26.90 4.03
N ARG A 55 -11.44 -25.67 3.93
CA ARG A 55 -11.87 -24.89 5.11
C ARG A 55 -12.97 -25.62 5.90
N GLU A 56 -13.99 -26.15 5.24
CA GLU A 56 -15.07 -26.92 5.91
C GLU A 56 -14.51 -28.16 6.60
N GLN A 57 -13.57 -28.86 5.96
CA GLN A 57 -12.92 -30.03 6.55
C GLN A 57 -12.09 -29.66 7.78
N LEU A 58 -11.29 -28.60 7.69
CA LEU A 58 -10.40 -28.19 8.78
C LEU A 58 -11.16 -27.55 9.94
N LEU A 59 -12.18 -26.73 9.67
CA LEU A 59 -12.90 -25.95 10.67
C LEU A 59 -14.09 -26.71 11.27
N ASP A 60 -14.89 -27.39 10.45
CA ASP A 60 -16.14 -28.05 10.88
C ASP A 60 -16.01 -29.58 10.97
N GLY A 61 -14.88 -30.14 10.55
CA GLY A 61 -14.61 -31.59 10.65
C GLY A 61 -15.40 -32.42 9.64
N VAL A 62 -15.93 -31.80 8.59
CA VAL A 62 -16.68 -32.49 7.52
C VAL A 62 -15.69 -33.22 6.62
N ASP A 63 -15.89 -34.52 6.38
CA ASP A 63 -15.06 -35.27 5.43
C ASP A 63 -15.36 -34.80 3.98
N ASN A 64 -14.43 -34.00 3.43
CA ASN A 64 -14.50 -33.47 2.09
C ASN A 64 -13.37 -34.00 1.20
N GLN A 65 -12.60 -34.99 1.65
CA GLN A 65 -11.34 -35.37 1.01
C GLN A 65 -11.55 -35.77 -0.45
N CYS A 66 -12.63 -36.51 -0.73
CA CYS A 66 -12.97 -36.92 -2.10
C CYS A 66 -13.17 -35.72 -3.04
N TYR A 67 -13.86 -34.68 -2.59
CA TYR A 67 -14.11 -33.48 -3.39
C TYR A 67 -12.86 -32.62 -3.56
N ILE A 68 -12.02 -32.55 -2.53
CA ILE A 68 -10.72 -31.85 -2.55
C ILE A 68 -9.80 -32.51 -3.60
N ASP A 69 -9.67 -33.84 -3.54
CA ASP A 69 -8.84 -34.61 -4.48
C ASP A 69 -9.28 -34.37 -5.94
N ILE A 70 -10.59 -34.32 -6.22
CA ILE A 70 -11.09 -34.04 -7.57
C ILE A 70 -10.65 -32.65 -8.06
N VAL A 71 -10.76 -31.63 -7.21
CA VAL A 71 -10.34 -30.27 -7.56
C VAL A 71 -8.82 -30.21 -7.79
N GLU A 72 -8.04 -30.85 -6.92
CA GLU A 72 -6.57 -30.90 -7.03
C GLU A 72 -6.11 -31.66 -8.28
N ILE A 73 -6.71 -32.81 -8.59
CA ILE A 73 -6.42 -33.58 -9.80
C ILE A 73 -6.70 -32.73 -11.04
N ILE A 74 -7.89 -32.13 -11.14
CA ILE A 74 -8.24 -31.26 -12.27
C ILE A 74 -7.24 -30.12 -12.40
N HIS A 75 -6.86 -29.51 -11.27
CA HIS A 75 -5.88 -28.44 -11.25
C HIS A 75 -4.50 -28.88 -11.77
N ASN A 76 -4.02 -30.05 -11.33
CA ASN A 76 -2.73 -30.60 -11.73
C ASN A 76 -2.63 -30.87 -13.24
N TYR A 77 -3.72 -31.29 -13.88
CA TYR A 77 -3.74 -31.57 -15.33
C TYR A 77 -4.00 -30.34 -16.20
N LEU A 78 -4.85 -29.41 -15.75
CA LEU A 78 -5.16 -28.19 -16.51
C LEU A 78 -4.10 -27.11 -16.34
N GLY A 79 -3.39 -27.13 -15.22
CA GLY A 79 -2.37 -26.14 -14.86
C GLY A 79 -2.95 -24.78 -14.48
N TRP A 80 -2.04 -23.82 -14.34
CA TRP A 80 -2.30 -22.52 -13.71
C TRP A 80 -2.76 -21.42 -14.68
N ASN A 81 -2.79 -21.68 -15.99
CA ASN A 81 -2.98 -20.65 -17.02
C ASN A 81 -4.40 -20.67 -17.65
N GLN A 82 -5.36 -21.33 -17.00
CA GLN A 82 -6.72 -21.39 -17.50
C GLN A 82 -7.57 -20.23 -17.00
N ASN A 83 -8.37 -19.64 -17.90
CA ASN A 83 -9.32 -18.58 -17.55
C ASN A 83 -10.67 -19.15 -17.10
N ALA A 84 -11.07 -20.29 -17.67
CA ALA A 84 -12.36 -20.91 -17.45
C ALA A 84 -12.32 -22.42 -17.72
N ILE A 85 -13.31 -23.12 -17.18
CA ILE A 85 -13.63 -24.52 -17.48
C ILE A 85 -15.10 -24.61 -17.91
N LYS A 86 -15.48 -25.69 -18.60
CA LYS A 86 -16.88 -25.94 -18.95
C LYS A 86 -17.77 -26.05 -17.71
N GLY A 87 -18.98 -25.52 -17.81
CA GLY A 87 -20.01 -25.59 -16.78
C GLY A 87 -20.44 -27.03 -16.47
N PHE A 88 -21.06 -27.24 -15.31
CA PHE A 88 -21.48 -28.56 -14.83
C PHE A 88 -22.57 -29.22 -15.70
N SER A 89 -23.19 -28.48 -16.61
CA SER A 89 -24.11 -29.01 -17.62
C SER A 89 -23.41 -29.80 -18.74
N ALA A 90 -22.08 -29.65 -18.89
CA ALA A 90 -21.34 -30.27 -19.98
C ALA A 90 -21.24 -31.80 -19.79
N PRO A 91 -21.51 -32.60 -20.85
CA PRO A 91 -21.54 -34.06 -20.75
C PRO A 91 -20.18 -34.69 -20.47
N CYS A 92 -19.07 -33.99 -20.75
CA CYS A 92 -17.72 -34.49 -20.50
C CYS A 92 -17.40 -34.69 -19.01
N TRP A 93 -18.15 -34.06 -18.11
CA TRP A 93 -17.91 -34.18 -16.67
C TRP A 93 -18.03 -35.62 -16.16
N GLN A 94 -18.88 -36.46 -16.76
CA GLN A 94 -18.98 -37.86 -16.38
C GLN A 94 -17.64 -38.60 -16.59
N ASP A 95 -17.01 -38.39 -17.75
CA ASP A 95 -15.71 -38.99 -18.06
C ASP A 95 -14.59 -38.38 -17.23
N VAL A 96 -14.66 -37.08 -16.92
CA VAL A 96 -13.69 -36.38 -16.07
C VAL A 96 -13.71 -36.89 -14.64
N ILE A 97 -14.89 -37.02 -14.02
CA ILE A 97 -15.01 -37.51 -12.63
C ILE A 97 -14.56 -38.98 -12.54
N ALA A 98 -14.89 -39.79 -13.54
CA ALA A 98 -14.36 -41.14 -13.65
C ALA A 98 -12.83 -41.15 -13.79
N ALA A 99 -12.24 -40.20 -14.53
CA ALA A 99 -10.79 -40.08 -14.68
C ALA A 99 -10.12 -39.68 -13.35
N CYS A 100 -10.71 -38.74 -12.61
CA CYS A 100 -10.22 -38.35 -11.29
C CYS A 100 -10.25 -39.54 -10.33
N SER A 101 -11.32 -40.33 -10.36
CA SER A 101 -11.46 -41.53 -9.53
C SER A 101 -10.38 -42.60 -9.78
N GLU A 102 -9.75 -42.61 -10.96
CA GLU A 102 -8.63 -43.51 -11.27
C GLU A 102 -7.29 -43.07 -10.63
N GLU A 103 -7.15 -41.78 -10.32
CA GLU A 103 -5.96 -41.18 -9.68
C GLU A 103 -6.13 -41.03 -8.15
N MET A 104 -7.33 -41.30 -7.62
CA MET A 104 -7.65 -41.16 -6.20
C MET A 104 -7.33 -42.42 -5.38
N PRO A 105 -6.94 -42.27 -4.09
CA PRO A 105 -6.62 -40.99 -3.44
C PRO A 105 -5.25 -40.47 -3.88
N LEU A 106 -5.09 -39.14 -3.92
CA LEU A 106 -3.78 -38.55 -4.16
C LEU A 106 -2.83 -38.93 -3.01
N PRO A 107 -1.58 -39.33 -3.29
CA PRO A 107 -0.58 -39.54 -2.23
C PRO A 107 -0.35 -38.23 -1.48
N GLN A 108 -0.83 -38.13 -0.24
CA GLN A 108 -0.67 -36.91 0.55
C GLN A 108 0.78 -36.77 1.02
N THR A 109 1.45 -35.70 0.62
CA THR A 109 2.72 -35.27 1.21
C THR A 109 2.45 -34.50 2.52
N ASP A 110 2.26 -35.24 3.61
CA ASP A 110 1.85 -34.69 4.92
C ASP A 110 2.78 -33.61 5.53
N TRP A 111 4.06 -33.59 5.13
CA TRP A 111 5.09 -32.80 5.82
C TRP A 111 5.06 -31.28 5.57
N LEU A 112 4.24 -30.79 4.63
CA LEU A 112 4.12 -29.36 4.30
C LEU A 112 2.79 -28.71 4.74
N LYS A 113 1.78 -29.51 5.11
CA LYS A 113 0.42 -29.01 5.41
C LYS A 113 0.35 -28.07 6.61
N GLU A 114 1.14 -28.30 7.66
CA GLU A 114 1.19 -27.41 8.84
C GLU A 114 1.70 -26.00 8.50
N TYR A 115 2.37 -25.86 7.36
CA TYR A 115 2.94 -24.61 6.87
C TYR A 115 2.13 -24.03 5.72
N ASP A 116 0.97 -24.60 5.42
CA ASP A 116 0.03 -24.09 4.42
C ASP A 116 -0.82 -22.95 5.02
N LYS A 117 -1.12 -21.96 4.19
CA LYS A 117 -1.91 -20.76 4.54
C LYS A 117 -3.29 -21.14 5.09
N GLU A 118 -3.98 -22.11 4.50
CA GLU A 118 -5.32 -22.53 4.90
C GLU A 118 -5.32 -23.27 6.24
N TYR A 119 -4.27 -24.03 6.55
CA TYR A 119 -4.12 -24.67 7.86
C TYR A 119 -3.90 -23.65 8.97
N LYS A 120 -3.03 -22.64 8.74
CA LYS A 120 -2.84 -21.55 9.70
C LYS A 120 -4.12 -20.72 9.88
N LEU A 121 -4.87 -20.46 8.80
CA LEU A 121 -6.16 -19.77 8.85
C LEU A 121 -7.19 -20.56 9.67
N ALA A 122 -7.30 -21.87 9.44
CA ALA A 122 -8.21 -22.72 10.19
C ALA A 122 -7.83 -22.77 11.68
N ALA A 123 -6.54 -22.79 12.01
CA ALA A 123 -6.08 -22.73 13.40
C ALA A 123 -6.43 -21.39 14.06
N ALA A 124 -6.29 -20.26 13.37
CA ALA A 124 -6.73 -18.95 13.85
C ALA A 124 -8.26 -18.91 14.03
N ALA A 125 -9.03 -19.43 13.05
CA ALA A 125 -10.48 -19.53 13.14
C ALA A 125 -10.94 -20.34 14.36
N LYS A 126 -10.28 -21.47 14.66
CA LYS A 126 -10.57 -22.28 15.87
C LYS A 126 -10.35 -21.49 17.15
N ARG A 127 -9.20 -20.81 17.30
CA ARG A 127 -8.92 -19.96 18.47
C ARG A 127 -9.92 -18.82 18.61
N LEU A 128 -10.35 -18.22 17.50
CA LEU A 128 -11.38 -17.17 17.50
C LEU A 128 -12.77 -17.70 17.86
N ARG A 129 -13.14 -18.92 17.41
CA ARG A 129 -14.38 -19.60 17.87
C ARG A 129 -14.33 -19.89 19.37
N GLU A 130 -13.20 -20.38 19.88
CA GLU A 130 -12.98 -20.60 21.32
C GLU A 130 -13.07 -19.30 22.13
N PHE A 131 -12.64 -18.18 21.54
CA PHE A 131 -12.80 -16.86 22.12
C PHE A 131 -14.26 -16.36 22.14
N GLY A 132 -15.10 -16.87 21.24
CA GLY A 132 -16.54 -16.57 21.16
C GLY A 132 -17.00 -15.96 19.83
N LEU A 133 -16.10 -15.80 18.85
CA LEU A 133 -16.44 -15.25 17.54
C LEU A 133 -17.24 -16.27 16.74
N GLN A 134 -18.36 -15.84 16.16
CA GLN A 134 -19.15 -16.68 15.28
C GLN A 134 -18.50 -16.67 13.90
N ILE A 135 -18.09 -17.86 13.45
CA ILE A 135 -17.39 -18.04 12.17
C ILE A 135 -18.10 -19.15 11.42
N LYS A 136 -18.48 -18.86 10.18
CA LYS A 136 -19.08 -19.81 9.24
C LYS A 136 -18.36 -19.75 7.90
N ILE A 137 -18.59 -20.74 7.05
CA ILE A 137 -18.08 -20.74 5.69
C ILE A 137 -19.24 -20.45 4.73
N GLU A 138 -19.15 -19.34 4.02
CA GLU A 138 -20.12 -18.94 3.00
C GLU A 138 -19.40 -18.53 1.72
N GLY A 139 -19.89 -19.01 0.57
CA GLY A 139 -19.25 -18.70 -0.71
C GLY A 139 -17.78 -19.13 -0.80
N CYS A 140 -17.42 -20.22 -0.12
CA CYS A 140 -16.05 -20.73 0.04
C CYS A 140 -15.12 -19.86 0.91
N SER A 141 -15.62 -18.83 1.58
CA SER A 141 -14.85 -17.90 2.42
C SER A 141 -15.29 -17.95 3.88
N TYR A 142 -14.37 -17.60 4.79
CA TYR A 142 -14.72 -17.36 6.18
C TYR A 142 -15.58 -16.10 6.27
N VAL A 143 -16.75 -16.23 6.90
CA VAL A 143 -17.61 -15.11 7.25
C VAL A 143 -17.74 -15.08 8.76
N THR A 144 -17.43 -13.92 9.34
CA THR A 144 -17.59 -13.68 10.77
C THR A 144 -18.87 -12.91 11.02
N GLU A 145 -19.54 -13.26 12.11
CA GLU A 145 -20.63 -12.48 12.69
C GLU A 145 -20.16 -11.95 14.05
N ASN A 146 -20.95 -11.12 14.73
CA ASN A 146 -20.69 -10.60 16.08
C ASN A 146 -19.25 -10.08 16.35
N ASP A 147 -18.61 -9.44 15.35
CA ASP A 147 -17.22 -8.95 15.41
C ASP A 147 -16.95 -8.00 16.61
N ASP A 148 -17.97 -7.32 17.12
CA ASP A 148 -17.88 -6.39 18.27
C ASP A 148 -17.21 -7.00 19.50
N ILE A 149 -17.37 -8.31 19.75
CA ILE A 149 -16.74 -8.95 20.91
C ILE A 149 -15.20 -8.88 20.84
N VAL A 150 -14.64 -8.90 19.63
CA VAL A 150 -13.20 -8.83 19.40
C VAL A 150 -12.75 -7.40 19.63
N PHE A 151 -13.44 -6.42 19.03
CA PHE A 151 -13.09 -5.01 19.18
C PHE A 151 -13.17 -4.54 20.63
N ASP A 152 -14.23 -4.92 21.35
CA ASP A 152 -14.42 -4.54 22.75
C ASP A 152 -13.34 -5.16 23.66
N ALA A 153 -12.94 -6.41 23.38
CA ALA A 153 -11.85 -7.06 24.10
C ALA A 153 -10.49 -6.42 23.80
N LEU A 154 -10.22 -6.05 22.55
CA LEU A 154 -9.00 -5.35 22.16
C LEU A 154 -8.89 -3.99 22.87
N ILE A 155 -9.95 -3.19 22.82
CA ILE A 155 -10.01 -1.89 23.52
C ILE A 155 -9.80 -2.09 25.01
N LYS A 156 -10.51 -3.05 25.62
CA LYS A 156 -10.36 -3.37 27.05
C LYS A 156 -8.91 -3.70 27.41
N TRP A 157 -8.26 -4.60 26.66
CA TRP A 157 -6.88 -5.01 26.98
C TRP A 157 -5.85 -3.93 26.67
N ILE A 158 -6.08 -3.07 25.67
CA ILE A 158 -5.24 -1.89 25.44
C ILE A 158 -5.38 -0.90 26.61
N CYS A 159 -6.60 -0.66 27.08
CA CYS A 159 -6.85 0.18 28.25
C CYS A 159 -6.23 -0.41 29.53
N GLU A 160 -6.31 -1.73 29.74
CA GLU A 160 -5.65 -2.42 30.85
C GLU A 160 -4.12 -2.33 30.77
N ALA A 161 -3.54 -2.34 29.56
CA ALA A 161 -2.11 -2.09 29.37
C ALA A 161 -1.72 -0.62 29.56
N GLY A 162 -2.66 0.29 29.29
CA GLY A 162 -2.49 1.73 29.21
C GLY A 162 -1.99 2.13 27.83
N GLY A 163 -2.72 2.99 27.10
CA GLY A 163 -2.49 3.25 25.67
C GLY A 163 -1.06 3.71 25.36
N ARG A 164 -0.50 4.63 26.16
CA ARG A 164 0.90 5.11 25.99
C ARG A 164 1.93 4.00 26.23
N ARG A 165 1.68 3.14 27.21
CA ARG A 165 2.57 2.02 27.55
C ARG A 165 2.47 0.93 26.49
N PHE A 166 1.26 0.64 26.02
CA PHE A 166 0.99 -0.29 24.93
C PHE A 166 1.73 0.14 23.66
N LEU A 167 1.60 1.41 23.25
CA LEU A 167 2.30 1.97 22.10
C LEU A 167 3.82 1.80 22.22
N LYS A 168 4.39 2.13 23.37
CA LYS A 168 5.83 1.93 23.63
C LYS A 168 6.26 0.48 23.51
N MET A 169 5.47 -0.45 24.08
CA MET A 169 5.78 -1.87 24.00
C MET A 169 5.67 -2.41 22.58
N LEU A 170 4.71 -1.90 21.79
CA LEU A 170 4.51 -2.28 20.40
C LEU A 170 5.68 -1.81 19.52
N LEU A 171 6.03 -0.52 19.57
CA LEU A 171 7.14 0.04 18.81
C LEU A 171 8.48 -0.59 19.21
N GLY A 172 8.64 -0.95 20.49
CA GLY A 172 9.83 -1.67 20.98
C GLY A 172 10.00 -3.10 20.45
N GLN A 173 9.00 -3.64 19.73
CA GLN A 173 9.13 -4.94 19.03
C GLN A 173 9.47 -4.78 17.54
N MET A 174 9.46 -3.57 17.00
CA MET A 174 9.76 -3.30 15.60
C MET A 174 11.25 -3.02 15.43
N GLU A 175 11.80 -3.42 14.28
CA GLU A 175 13.16 -3.05 13.92
C GLU A 175 13.19 -1.57 13.51
N TYR A 176 14.11 -0.80 14.08
CA TYR A 176 14.33 0.60 13.74
C TYR A 176 15.61 0.73 12.92
N LEU A 177 15.51 1.38 11.75
CA LEU A 177 16.64 1.71 10.92
C LEU A 177 17.14 3.10 11.28
N GLU A 178 18.23 3.15 12.05
CA GLU A 178 18.88 4.40 12.45
C GLU A 178 19.29 5.29 11.24
N PRO A 179 19.88 4.76 10.15
CA PRO A 179 20.32 5.62 9.03
C PRO A 179 19.16 6.32 8.30
N GLU A 180 18.06 5.60 8.11
CA GLU A 180 16.84 6.08 7.45
C GLU A 180 15.89 6.78 8.42
N GLY A 181 16.06 6.58 9.74
CA GLY A 181 15.28 7.22 10.80
C GLY A 181 13.82 6.75 10.89
N ARG A 182 13.57 5.45 10.66
CA ARG A 182 12.21 4.88 10.59
C ARG A 182 12.14 3.41 11.02
N PHE A 183 10.96 2.93 11.35
CA PHE A 183 10.69 1.51 11.61
C PHE A 183 10.45 0.74 10.32
N LEU A 184 10.90 -0.52 10.30
CA LEU A 184 10.52 -1.48 9.26
C LEU A 184 9.18 -2.12 9.56
N THR A 185 8.34 -2.20 8.52
CA THR A 185 7.05 -2.90 8.54
C THR A 185 7.14 -4.13 7.65
N ASP A 186 7.97 -5.10 8.07
CA ASP A 186 8.22 -6.30 7.28
C ASP A 186 6.91 -7.07 7.02
N MET A 187 6.49 -7.11 5.74
CA MET A 187 5.27 -7.76 5.30
C MET A 187 5.48 -9.22 4.87
N ASN A 188 6.50 -9.92 5.42
CA ASN A 188 7.07 -11.18 4.91
C ASN A 188 7.58 -11.01 3.47
N GLY A 189 8.88 -11.24 3.26
CA GLY A 189 9.46 -11.29 1.93
C GLY A 189 9.25 -12.65 1.25
N ASN A 190 9.79 -12.81 0.04
CA ASN A 190 9.98 -14.08 -0.63
C ASN A 190 10.81 -15.00 0.27
N THR A 191 10.15 -16.02 0.81
CA THR A 191 10.70 -16.90 1.85
C THR A 191 10.83 -18.30 1.26
N PRO A 192 12.05 -18.80 0.98
CA PRO A 192 12.25 -20.08 0.31
C PRO A 192 11.66 -21.28 1.05
N ASN A 193 11.50 -21.14 2.37
CA ASN A 193 11.01 -22.19 3.26
C ASN A 193 9.70 -21.76 3.92
N PRO A 194 8.56 -22.40 3.59
CA PRO A 194 7.25 -22.07 4.16
C PRO A 194 7.20 -22.08 5.70
N LYS A 195 8.12 -22.79 6.35
CA LYS A 195 8.23 -22.82 7.81
C LYS A 195 8.64 -21.50 8.43
N ASP A 196 9.36 -20.68 7.69
CA ASP A 196 9.90 -19.41 8.16
C ASP A 196 8.87 -18.27 7.99
N VAL A 197 7.73 -18.55 7.36
CA VAL A 197 6.62 -17.60 7.21
C VAL A 197 5.93 -17.38 8.55
N ILE A 198 6.03 -16.16 9.08
CA ILE A 198 5.37 -15.74 10.31
C ILE A 198 4.00 -15.10 10.02
N ILE A 199 3.08 -15.17 10.98
CA ILE A 199 1.84 -14.38 10.91
C ILE A 199 2.18 -12.98 11.41
N ILE A 200 1.94 -11.99 10.56
CA ILE A 200 2.39 -10.62 10.77
C ILE A 200 1.46 -9.94 11.75
N LYS A 201 2.05 -9.17 12.67
CA LYS A 201 1.27 -8.38 13.62
C LYS A 201 0.66 -7.19 12.89
N PRO A 202 -0.62 -6.86 13.12
CA PRO A 202 -1.27 -5.72 12.47
C PRO A 202 -0.81 -4.41 13.13
N TYR A 203 0.44 -3.99 12.87
CA TYR A 203 1.09 -2.88 13.55
C TYR A 203 0.33 -1.56 13.38
N ASN A 204 -0.05 -1.18 12.15
CA ASN A 204 -0.81 0.06 11.92
C ASN A 204 -2.13 0.08 12.71
N TYR A 205 -2.87 -1.03 12.67
CA TYR A 205 -4.12 -1.17 13.41
C TYR A 205 -3.91 -0.98 14.92
N LEU A 206 -2.93 -1.68 15.49
CA LEU A 206 -2.65 -1.65 16.92
C LEU A 206 -2.08 -0.31 17.39
N VAL A 207 -1.26 0.36 16.58
CA VAL A 207 -0.78 1.72 16.85
C VAL A 207 -1.97 2.68 16.91
N ASN A 208 -2.83 2.67 15.90
CA ASN A 208 -3.98 3.58 15.85
C ASN A 208 -5.02 3.30 16.95
N LEU A 209 -5.22 2.03 17.32
CA LEU A 209 -6.10 1.65 18.42
C LEU A 209 -5.51 2.04 19.80
N ALA A 210 -4.18 1.97 19.96
CA ALA A 210 -3.50 2.46 21.16
C ALA A 210 -3.58 3.99 21.29
N LEU A 211 -3.48 4.71 20.17
CA LEU A 211 -3.65 6.16 20.10
C LEU A 211 -5.10 6.59 20.39
N ALA A 212 -6.10 5.83 19.93
CA ALA A 212 -7.50 6.07 20.28
C ALA A 212 -7.79 5.91 21.79
N ASN A 213 -6.96 5.16 22.51
CA ASN A 213 -7.09 4.87 23.95
C ASN A 213 -5.90 5.41 24.76
N ILE A 214 -5.28 6.49 24.28
CA ILE A 214 -4.00 7.00 24.80
C ILE A 214 -4.09 7.51 26.26
N ASN A 215 -5.29 7.89 26.69
CA ASN A 215 -5.58 8.43 28.03
C ASN A 215 -5.64 7.36 29.12
N ALA A 216 -5.71 6.08 28.76
CA ALA A 216 -5.68 4.98 29.72
C ALA A 216 -4.29 4.84 30.35
N ASP A 217 -4.22 4.89 31.69
CA ASP A 217 -2.96 4.74 32.43
C ASP A 217 -2.55 3.27 32.63
N GLY A 218 -3.49 2.34 32.52
CA GLY A 218 -3.30 0.90 32.66
C GLY A 218 -3.10 0.42 34.09
N GLY A 219 -2.97 -0.90 34.23
CA GLY A 219 -2.67 -1.58 35.50
C GLY A 219 -1.17 -1.60 35.83
N SER A 220 -0.81 -2.52 36.74
CA SER A 220 0.59 -2.81 37.07
C SER A 220 1.38 -3.29 35.86
N ASN A 221 2.72 -3.28 35.94
CA ASN A 221 3.57 -3.75 34.83
C ASN A 221 3.28 -5.20 34.43
N SER A 222 2.96 -6.08 35.39
CA SER A 222 2.64 -7.49 35.11
C SER A 222 1.30 -7.63 34.38
N GLU A 223 0.29 -6.88 34.81
CA GLU A 223 -1.03 -6.87 34.17
C GLU A 223 -0.94 -6.31 32.76
N ALA A 224 -0.23 -5.19 32.59
CA ALA A 224 -0.04 -4.58 31.29
C ALA A 224 0.68 -5.52 30.31
N ALA A 225 1.71 -6.24 30.76
CA ALA A 225 2.40 -7.22 29.92
C ALA A 225 1.51 -8.39 29.50
N LYS A 226 0.60 -8.85 30.38
CA LYS A 226 -0.38 -9.89 30.06
C LYS A 226 -1.44 -9.38 29.08
N ALA A 227 -2.01 -8.20 29.33
CA ALA A 227 -3.01 -7.58 28.47
C ALA A 227 -2.45 -7.29 27.07
N PHE A 228 -1.21 -6.78 27.00
CA PHE A 228 -0.49 -6.57 25.74
C PHE A 228 -0.38 -7.86 24.93
N LYS A 229 0.09 -8.97 25.52
CA LYS A 229 0.20 -10.26 24.82
C LYS A 229 -1.14 -10.77 24.30
N LYS A 230 -2.21 -10.64 25.10
CA LYS A 230 -3.57 -11.04 24.70
C LYS A 230 -4.08 -10.22 23.51
N ALA A 231 -3.93 -8.90 23.56
CA ALA A 231 -4.35 -8.01 22.49
C ALA A 231 -3.60 -8.27 21.18
N ILE A 232 -2.27 -8.46 21.25
CA ILE A 232 -1.46 -8.82 20.07
C ILE A 232 -1.96 -10.13 19.45
N SER A 233 -2.10 -11.18 20.26
CA SER A 233 -2.54 -12.49 19.75
C SER A 233 -3.93 -12.42 19.11
N LEU A 234 -4.88 -11.77 19.77
CA LEU A 234 -6.26 -11.65 19.28
C LEU A 234 -6.32 -10.81 18.00
N ALA A 235 -5.63 -9.67 17.95
CA ALA A 235 -5.61 -8.83 16.75
C ALA A 235 -4.92 -9.53 15.58
N THR A 236 -3.82 -10.25 15.83
CA THR A 236 -3.13 -11.03 14.80
C THR A 236 -4.03 -12.12 14.22
N ASP A 237 -4.68 -12.93 15.06
CA ASP A 237 -5.59 -13.99 14.59
C ASP A 237 -6.79 -13.41 13.84
N TYR A 238 -7.41 -12.35 14.39
CA TYR A 238 -8.58 -11.71 13.79
C TYR A 238 -8.25 -11.07 12.44
N CYS A 239 -7.21 -10.26 12.35
CA CYS A 239 -6.83 -9.62 11.09
C CYS A 239 -6.40 -10.65 10.04
N PHE A 240 -5.65 -11.69 10.44
CA PHE A 240 -5.24 -12.76 9.52
C PHE A 240 -6.44 -13.50 8.93
N LEU A 241 -7.47 -13.77 9.73
CA LEU A 241 -8.69 -14.43 9.25
C LEU A 241 -9.59 -13.50 8.41
N LYS A 242 -9.90 -12.31 8.93
CA LYS A 242 -10.89 -11.38 8.34
C LYS A 242 -10.37 -10.71 7.08
N TYR A 243 -9.08 -10.39 7.04
CA TYR A 243 -8.42 -9.70 5.93
C TYR A 243 -7.29 -10.58 5.39
N PRO A 244 -7.56 -11.48 4.44
CA PRO A 244 -6.59 -12.47 3.95
C PRO A 244 -5.51 -11.88 3.02
N VAL A 245 -5.00 -10.69 3.34
CA VAL A 245 -4.07 -9.89 2.54
C VAL A 245 -2.60 -10.07 2.95
N GLN A 246 -2.34 -10.81 4.03
CA GLN A 246 -0.98 -11.07 4.48
C GLN A 246 -0.19 -11.84 3.42
N ASN A 247 1.05 -11.40 3.14
CA ASN A 247 1.96 -12.19 2.33
C ASN A 247 2.36 -13.45 3.10
N PHE A 248 2.37 -14.57 2.40
CA PHE A 248 2.67 -15.88 2.96
C PHE A 248 3.96 -16.47 2.40
N GLY A 249 4.95 -15.60 2.21
CA GLY A 249 6.30 -15.98 1.76
C GLY A 249 6.44 -16.12 0.24
N ASP A 250 5.43 -15.74 -0.52
CA ASP A 250 5.41 -15.90 -1.97
C ASP A 250 4.96 -14.60 -2.68
N VAL A 251 5.93 -13.91 -3.25
CA VAL A 251 5.70 -12.69 -4.05
C VAL A 251 4.86 -12.96 -5.31
N TRP A 252 4.84 -14.20 -5.80
CA TRP A 252 4.10 -14.59 -6.99
C TRP A 252 2.58 -14.52 -6.79
N GLU A 253 2.08 -14.66 -5.54
CA GLU A 253 0.64 -14.51 -5.24
C GLU A 253 0.11 -13.15 -5.68
N ASP A 254 0.79 -12.05 -5.35
CA ASP A 254 0.37 -10.70 -5.72
C ASP A 254 0.75 -10.33 -7.15
N LEU A 255 1.90 -10.82 -7.65
CA LEU A 255 2.31 -10.53 -9.03
C LEU A 255 1.32 -11.06 -10.05
N PHE A 256 0.82 -12.28 -9.83
CA PHE A 256 -0.13 -12.91 -10.74
C PHE A 256 -1.58 -12.73 -10.31
N HIS A 257 -1.86 -12.55 -9.01
CA HIS A 257 -3.17 -12.25 -8.40
C HIS A 257 -4.37 -12.98 -9.04
N LYS A 258 -4.18 -14.24 -9.45
CA LYS A 258 -5.11 -14.99 -10.31
C LYS A 258 -6.47 -15.29 -9.66
N ASP A 259 -6.52 -15.26 -8.34
CA ASP A 259 -7.73 -15.51 -7.56
C ASP A 259 -8.55 -14.24 -7.27
N ARG A 260 -8.15 -13.08 -7.81
CA ARG A 260 -8.78 -11.77 -7.60
C ARG A 260 -8.98 -11.02 -8.91
N ASP A 261 -9.93 -10.09 -8.96
CA ASP A 261 -9.96 -9.09 -10.03
C ASP A 261 -9.04 -7.89 -9.74
N ALA A 262 -8.94 -6.95 -10.68
CA ALA A 262 -8.03 -5.81 -10.57
C ALA A 262 -8.38 -4.89 -9.38
N VAL A 263 -9.67 -4.70 -9.12
CA VAL A 263 -10.15 -3.80 -8.07
C VAL A 263 -9.94 -4.47 -6.71
N GLU A 264 -10.27 -5.76 -6.60
CA GLU A 264 -9.95 -6.59 -5.43
C GLU A 264 -8.43 -6.57 -5.14
N PHE A 265 -7.59 -6.73 -6.18
CA PHE A 265 -6.13 -6.69 -6.05
C PHE A 265 -5.65 -5.34 -5.50
N PHE A 266 -6.08 -4.21 -6.07
CA PHE A 266 -5.67 -2.88 -5.59
C PHE A 266 -6.14 -2.62 -4.17
N ARG A 267 -7.38 -3.01 -3.84
CA ARG A 267 -7.93 -2.90 -2.48
C ARG A 267 -7.12 -3.70 -1.48
N ASP A 268 -6.75 -4.93 -1.81
CA ASP A 268 -5.98 -5.78 -0.92
C ASP A 268 -4.56 -5.23 -0.67
N LEU A 269 -3.93 -4.60 -1.66
CA LEU A 269 -2.66 -3.88 -1.48
C LEU A 269 -2.81 -2.69 -0.52
N VAL A 270 -3.93 -1.97 -0.57
CA VAL A 270 -4.24 -0.88 0.37
C VAL A 270 -4.53 -1.40 1.77
N TYR A 271 -5.20 -2.55 1.89
CA TYR A 271 -5.42 -3.21 3.17
C TYR A 271 -4.12 -3.67 3.82
N LYS A 272 -3.14 -4.15 3.05
CA LYS A 272 -1.81 -4.49 3.59
C LYS A 272 -1.19 -3.29 4.30
N GLU A 273 -1.20 -2.12 3.67
CA GLU A 273 -0.70 -0.88 4.29
C GLU A 273 -1.52 -0.50 5.54
N SER A 274 -2.84 -0.51 5.42
CA SER A 274 -3.75 -0.09 6.48
C SER A 274 -3.71 -0.99 7.72
N ILE A 275 -3.36 -2.27 7.55
CA ILE A 275 -3.30 -3.26 8.63
C ILE A 275 -1.88 -3.39 9.18
N PHE A 276 -0.87 -3.56 8.31
CA PHE A 276 0.48 -3.97 8.68
C PHE A 276 1.53 -2.86 8.57
N GLY A 277 1.26 -1.83 7.77
CA GLY A 277 2.16 -0.69 7.57
C GLY A 277 2.34 0.16 8.82
N LEU A 278 2.86 1.37 8.63
CA LEU A 278 2.95 2.36 9.69
C LEU A 278 3.03 3.74 9.05
N THR A 279 2.04 4.59 9.31
CA THR A 279 2.10 6.02 8.94
C THR A 279 3.26 6.67 9.72
N GLN A 280 4.39 6.92 9.04
CA GLN A 280 5.60 7.46 9.66
C GLN A 280 6.46 8.23 8.66
N HIS A 281 7.28 9.14 9.19
CA HIS A 281 8.28 9.89 8.44
C HIS A 281 9.56 10.09 9.27
N SER A 282 10.71 10.11 8.60
CA SER A 282 11.97 10.42 9.27
C SER A 282 11.99 11.87 9.74
N VAL A 283 12.63 12.10 10.89
CA VAL A 283 12.78 13.44 11.47
C VAL A 283 13.50 14.38 10.52
N TRP A 284 14.52 13.86 9.82
CA TRP A 284 15.29 14.60 8.84
C TRP A 284 14.40 15.12 7.70
N PHE A 285 13.59 14.24 7.10
CA PHE A 285 12.73 14.61 5.98
C PHE A 285 11.66 15.63 6.41
N SER A 286 10.95 15.35 7.51
CA SER A 286 9.90 16.26 7.99
C SER A 286 10.45 17.64 8.36
N LYS A 287 11.61 17.68 9.04
CA LYS A 287 12.26 18.94 9.39
C LYS A 287 12.68 19.71 8.14
N MET A 288 13.40 19.05 7.23
CA MET A 288 13.87 19.64 5.98
C MET A 288 12.72 20.30 5.20
N PHE A 289 11.62 19.58 4.98
CA PHE A 289 10.51 20.10 4.19
C PHE A 289 9.73 21.18 4.93
N CYS A 290 9.46 21.01 6.24
CA CYS A 290 8.74 22.01 7.03
C CYS A 290 9.53 23.32 7.12
N GLU A 291 10.86 23.27 7.27
CA GLU A 291 11.72 24.46 7.23
C GLU A 291 11.66 25.18 5.87
N ARG A 292 11.67 24.43 4.75
CA ARG A 292 11.51 25.03 3.42
C ARG A 292 10.17 25.74 3.25
N VAL A 293 9.10 25.14 3.75
CA VAL A 293 7.75 25.75 3.73
C VAL A 293 7.74 27.01 4.58
N LEU A 294 8.29 26.98 5.80
CA LEU A 294 8.40 28.17 6.66
C LEU A 294 9.19 29.29 5.97
N MET A 295 10.31 28.96 5.31
CA MET A 295 11.08 29.92 4.51
C MET A 295 10.25 30.54 3.39
N TYR A 296 9.47 29.72 2.66
CA TYR A 296 8.56 30.21 1.61
C TYR A 296 7.50 31.15 2.17
N MET A 297 6.88 30.80 3.31
CA MET A 297 5.86 31.65 3.94
C MET A 297 6.43 33.03 4.33
N ARG A 298 7.65 33.06 4.86
CA ARG A 298 8.35 34.32 5.18
C ARG A 298 8.64 35.12 3.91
N GLY A 299 9.16 34.47 2.88
CA GLY A 299 9.52 35.11 1.61
C GLY A 299 8.34 35.72 0.87
N THR A 300 7.14 35.16 1.04
CA THR A 300 5.88 35.67 0.48
C THR A 300 5.20 36.74 1.35
N GLY A 301 5.83 37.14 2.45
CA GLY A 301 5.31 38.16 3.37
C GLY A 301 4.05 37.73 4.13
N ARG A 302 3.80 36.42 4.23
CA ARG A 302 2.67 35.90 5.02
C ARG A 302 2.92 36.15 6.50
N VAL A 303 1.83 36.27 7.26
CA VAL A 303 1.83 36.39 8.71
C VAL A 303 0.80 35.44 9.28
N LEU A 304 1.04 34.97 10.50
CA LEU A 304 0.08 34.16 11.24
C LEU A 304 -0.74 35.07 12.15
N GLU A 305 -2.05 34.99 12.05
CA GLU A 305 -2.98 35.82 12.81
C GLU A 305 -3.23 35.29 14.23
N ASN A 306 -2.75 34.07 14.53
CA ASN A 306 -2.95 33.38 15.80
C ASN A 306 -2.05 33.90 16.95
N GLY A 307 -1.41 35.07 16.77
CA GLY A 307 -0.64 35.74 17.82
C GLY A 307 0.79 35.22 18.03
N TYR A 308 1.28 34.32 17.16
CA TYR A 308 2.66 33.87 17.15
C TYR A 308 3.25 33.93 15.73
N THR A 309 4.58 33.98 15.60
CA THR A 309 5.29 34.08 14.31
C THR A 309 5.72 32.72 13.75
N PHE A 310 6.12 32.69 12.48
CA PHE A 310 6.77 31.51 11.89
C PHE A 310 8.08 31.14 12.63
N ASP A 311 8.84 32.12 13.16
CA ASP A 311 10.01 31.85 14.02
C ASP A 311 9.63 31.17 15.33
N GLU A 312 8.52 31.57 15.93
CA GLU A 312 8.00 30.94 17.15
C GLU A 312 7.55 29.51 16.89
N TYR A 313 6.87 29.28 15.76
CA TYR A 313 6.50 27.94 15.31
C TYR A 313 7.74 27.04 15.14
N GLU A 314 8.74 27.52 14.40
CA GLU A 314 9.99 26.81 14.12
C GLU A 314 10.79 26.52 15.40
N ARG A 315 10.84 27.48 16.34
CA ARG A 315 11.49 27.28 17.66
C ARG A 315 10.83 26.17 18.45
N LEU A 316 9.48 26.12 18.50
CA LEU A 316 8.78 25.04 19.18
C LEU A 316 9.02 23.70 18.49
N MET A 317 8.90 23.66 17.16
CA MET A 317 9.15 22.45 16.36
C MET A 317 10.55 21.88 16.67
N ASN A 318 11.59 22.69 16.56
CA ASN A 318 12.96 22.27 16.81
C ASN A 318 13.19 21.82 18.26
N HIS A 319 12.56 22.46 19.24
CA HIS A 319 12.63 22.03 20.64
C HIS A 319 11.97 20.66 20.86
N VAL A 320 10.80 20.44 20.26
CA VAL A 320 10.08 19.17 20.40
C VAL A 320 10.80 18.05 19.66
N LEU A 321 11.21 18.24 18.41
CA LEU A 321 11.91 17.22 17.63
C LEU A 321 13.23 16.77 18.28
N SER A 322 13.92 17.66 19.00
CA SER A 322 15.14 17.32 19.75
C SER A 322 14.87 16.62 21.09
N THR A 323 13.64 16.65 21.61
CA THR A 323 13.26 16.06 22.91
C THR A 323 12.40 14.80 22.75
N ALA A 324 11.72 14.64 21.62
CA ALA A 324 10.88 13.50 21.32
C ALA A 324 11.70 12.21 21.25
N ASP A 325 11.03 11.09 21.54
CA ASP A 325 11.64 9.75 21.61
C ASP A 325 11.06 8.89 20.50
N THR A 326 11.84 7.95 19.97
CA THR A 326 11.41 7.06 18.89
C THR A 326 10.34 6.07 19.33
N LEU A 327 10.32 5.66 20.60
CA LEU A 327 9.46 4.59 21.10
C LEU A 327 8.29 5.08 21.95
N LYS A 328 8.39 6.25 22.61
CA LYS A 328 7.41 6.66 23.63
C LYS A 328 6.95 8.10 23.46
N CYS A 329 5.74 8.37 23.94
CA CYS A 329 5.29 9.75 24.12
C CYS A 329 6.08 10.43 25.25
N VAL A 330 6.57 11.64 25.00
CA VAL A 330 7.41 12.41 25.96
C VAL A 330 6.62 13.58 26.53
N GLU A 331 6.54 13.66 27.86
CA GLU A 331 5.86 14.78 28.54
C GLU A 331 6.64 16.09 28.34
N LEU A 332 5.97 17.09 27.78
CA LEU A 332 6.51 18.45 27.62
C LEU A 332 6.09 19.28 28.82
N ARG A 333 7.04 19.59 29.70
CA ARG A 333 6.76 20.37 30.91
C ARG A 333 6.57 21.85 30.58
N LYS A 334 5.54 22.47 31.17
CA LYS A 334 5.20 23.88 30.95
C LYS A 334 6.35 24.84 31.26
N ASP A 335 7.15 24.57 32.28
CA ASP A 335 8.30 25.41 32.65
C ASP A 335 9.38 25.42 31.56
N LYS A 336 9.56 24.31 30.83
CA LYS A 336 10.49 24.24 29.70
C LYS A 336 9.94 24.95 28.48
N LEU A 337 8.64 24.78 28.20
CA LEU A 337 7.96 25.44 27.09
C LEU A 337 8.00 26.97 27.25
N ASN A 338 7.74 27.49 28.45
CA ASN A 338 7.78 28.93 28.72
C ASN A 338 9.16 29.56 28.51
N LYS A 339 10.24 28.78 28.64
CA LYS A 339 11.62 29.26 28.40
C LYS A 339 11.92 29.49 26.92
N LEU A 340 11.07 29.05 26.00
CA LEU A 340 11.24 29.29 24.57
C LEU A 340 10.98 30.76 24.18
N GLY A 341 10.35 31.55 25.06
CA GLY A 341 10.04 32.96 24.79
C GLY A 341 9.10 33.12 23.59
N ILE A 342 8.06 32.28 23.54
CA ILE A 342 6.99 32.34 22.54
C ILE A 342 5.82 33.13 23.12
N ASN A 343 5.42 34.19 22.43
CA ASN A 343 4.41 35.15 22.91
C ASN A 343 3.05 34.48 23.17
N ALA A 344 2.51 33.77 22.19
CA ALA A 344 1.22 33.09 22.26
C ALA A 344 1.37 31.56 22.38
N ILE A 345 2.19 31.10 23.32
CA ILE A 345 2.55 29.68 23.43
C ILE A 345 1.34 28.75 23.60
N GLU A 346 0.34 29.14 24.40
CA GLU A 346 -0.86 28.33 24.61
C GLU A 346 -1.68 28.18 23.31
N GLN A 347 -1.75 29.24 22.49
CA GLN A 347 -2.41 29.19 21.19
C GLN A 347 -1.64 28.31 20.21
N LEU A 348 -0.33 28.48 20.11
CA LEU A 348 0.52 27.62 19.28
C LEU A 348 0.37 26.13 19.68
N ILE A 349 0.36 25.83 20.97
CA ILE A 349 0.13 24.48 21.48
C ILE A 349 -1.27 23.97 21.13
N ASN A 350 -2.32 24.80 21.13
CA ASN A 350 -3.65 24.39 20.66
C ASN A 350 -3.64 24.03 19.17
N ASP A 351 -2.91 24.79 18.37
CA ASP A 351 -2.83 24.59 16.92
C ASP A 351 -2.09 23.29 16.58
N VAL A 352 -1.05 22.94 17.34
CA VAL A 352 -0.22 21.74 17.10
C VAL A 352 -0.50 20.54 18.03
N ALA A 353 -1.52 20.61 18.89
CA ALA A 353 -1.92 19.47 19.71
C ALA A 353 -3.35 18.98 19.45
N THR A 354 -3.57 17.67 19.56
CA THR A 354 -4.88 17.01 19.52
C THR A 354 -5.31 16.60 20.94
N GLY A 355 -6.56 16.86 21.31
CA GLY A 355 -7.13 16.36 22.57
C GLY A 355 -7.36 14.85 22.55
N ASP A 356 -7.26 14.19 23.70
CA ASP A 356 -7.52 12.76 23.84
C ASP A 356 -8.98 12.36 23.57
N ASP A 357 -9.92 13.31 23.63
CA ASP A 357 -11.32 13.14 23.28
C ASP A 357 -11.61 13.15 21.77
N VAL A 358 -10.61 13.53 20.96
CA VAL A 358 -10.67 13.66 19.49
C VAL A 358 -9.67 12.74 18.80
N LEU A 359 -8.53 12.44 19.42
CA LEU A 359 -7.47 11.62 18.85
C LEU A 359 -7.99 10.23 18.46
N ASN A 360 -7.95 9.91 17.18
CA ASN A 360 -8.46 8.67 16.60
C ASN A 360 -9.86 8.26 17.11
N LYS A 361 -10.71 9.23 17.42
CA LYS A 361 -12.02 8.98 18.02
C LYS A 361 -12.86 8.10 17.09
N GLY A 362 -13.36 6.99 17.64
CA GLY A 362 -14.20 6.03 16.89
C GLY A 362 -13.42 5.01 16.06
N PHE A 363 -12.08 5.03 16.07
CA PHE A 363 -11.27 4.01 15.44
C PHE A 363 -11.39 2.68 16.20
N ARG A 364 -12.05 1.68 15.59
CA ARG A 364 -12.27 0.33 16.16
C ARG A 364 -11.73 -0.77 15.25
N THR A 365 -11.81 -0.59 13.93
CA THR A 365 -11.37 -1.57 12.93
C THR A 365 -10.11 -1.10 12.20
N PRO A 366 -9.32 -2.01 11.60
CA PRO A 366 -8.17 -1.63 10.77
C PRO A 366 -8.52 -0.77 9.55
N LEU A 367 -9.80 -0.71 9.17
CA LEU A 367 -10.28 0.02 8.00
C LEU A 367 -10.92 1.36 8.35
N ASP A 368 -10.93 1.77 9.63
CA ASP A 368 -11.51 3.06 10.07
C ASP A 368 -10.58 4.25 9.80
N ASN A 369 -9.87 4.27 8.66
CA ASN A 369 -8.84 5.28 8.35
C ASN A 369 -9.42 6.70 8.24
N GLU A 370 -10.73 6.87 8.05
CA GLU A 370 -11.39 8.17 8.15
C GLU A 370 -11.26 8.80 9.54
N ASN A 371 -11.21 7.97 10.59
CA ASN A 371 -11.04 8.38 11.97
C ASN A 371 -9.57 8.60 12.36
N GLU A 372 -8.61 8.12 11.56
CA GLU A 372 -7.18 8.30 11.82
C GLU A 372 -6.78 9.78 11.67
N ASN A 373 -6.40 10.42 12.77
CA ASN A 373 -5.98 11.83 12.79
C ASN A 373 -4.69 12.08 13.58
N ALA A 374 -4.05 11.02 14.09
CA ALA A 374 -2.83 11.12 14.88
C ALA A 374 -1.65 11.78 14.13
N PHE A 375 -1.54 11.57 12.83
CA PHE A 375 -0.48 12.15 12.00
C PHE A 375 -0.69 13.65 11.68
N ASN A 376 -1.88 14.20 11.95
CA ASN A 376 -2.21 15.59 11.62
C ASN A 376 -1.52 16.62 12.54
N LYS A 377 -1.14 16.19 13.76
CA LYS A 377 -0.57 17.07 14.77
C LYS A 377 0.52 16.33 15.56
N PRO A 378 1.64 17.00 15.87
CA PRO A 378 2.80 16.38 16.51
C PRO A 378 2.61 16.11 18.01
N LEU A 379 1.68 16.83 18.65
CA LEU A 379 1.45 16.79 20.09
C LEU A 379 0.06 16.25 20.43
N ILE A 380 -0.08 15.74 21.65
CA ILE A 380 -1.36 15.34 22.24
C ILE A 380 -1.55 15.98 23.61
N LYS A 381 -2.79 16.32 23.94
CA LYS A 381 -3.21 16.76 25.28
C LYS A 381 -3.95 15.63 25.95
N VAL A 382 -3.40 15.12 27.04
CA VAL A 382 -3.94 13.99 27.78
C VAL A 382 -3.93 14.32 29.26
N ASN A 383 -5.08 14.22 29.93
CA ASN A 383 -5.22 14.46 31.37
C ASN A 383 -4.59 15.79 31.83
N GLY A 384 -4.79 16.88 31.05
CA GLY A 384 -4.26 18.22 31.36
C GLY A 384 -2.75 18.41 31.12
N LYS A 385 -2.06 17.40 30.58
CA LYS A 385 -0.64 17.42 30.24
C LYS A 385 -0.44 17.38 28.73
N ILE A 386 0.72 17.85 28.29
CA ILE A 386 1.11 17.88 26.87
C ILE A 386 2.17 16.82 26.64
N TYR A 387 1.99 16.00 25.63
CA TYR A 387 2.97 14.99 25.22
C TYR A 387 3.34 15.18 23.75
N ALA A 388 4.63 15.05 23.43
CA ALA A 388 5.07 14.77 22.08
C ALA A 388 4.77 13.30 21.75
N LEU A 389 4.25 13.04 20.55
CA LEU A 389 4.14 11.67 20.03
C LEU A 389 5.52 11.05 19.78
N PRO A 390 5.62 9.72 19.61
CA PRO A 390 6.84 9.10 19.11
C PRO A 390 7.29 9.80 17.82
N VAL A 391 8.58 10.12 17.74
CA VAL A 391 9.03 11.16 16.80
C VAL A 391 8.75 10.82 15.34
N THR A 392 8.83 9.54 14.95
CA THR A 392 8.55 9.09 13.58
C THR A 392 7.08 9.14 13.20
N ILE A 393 6.17 9.07 14.18
CA ILE A 393 4.72 9.16 13.96
C ILE A 393 4.28 10.63 13.95
N GLY A 394 4.85 11.44 14.85
CA GLY A 394 4.42 12.83 15.05
C GLY A 394 5.13 13.86 14.18
N SER A 395 6.30 13.56 13.59
CA SER A 395 7.16 14.51 12.87
C SER A 395 6.43 15.25 11.74
N TRP A 396 5.70 14.52 10.90
CA TRP A 396 4.93 15.09 9.78
C TRP A 396 3.79 16.00 10.24
N GLY A 397 3.28 15.80 11.45
CA GLY A 397 2.23 16.64 12.03
C GLY A 397 2.62 18.11 12.10
N TRP A 398 3.92 18.45 12.15
CA TRP A 398 4.37 19.84 12.08
C TRP A 398 4.04 20.50 10.73
N PHE A 399 4.14 19.76 9.63
CA PHE A 399 3.74 20.28 8.33
C PHE A 399 2.21 20.39 8.25
N GLU A 400 1.47 19.34 8.62
CA GLU A 400 0.00 19.33 8.54
C GLU A 400 -0.66 20.38 9.42
N ALA A 401 -0.16 20.59 10.64
CA ALA A 401 -0.67 21.62 11.54
C ALA A 401 -0.40 23.02 10.99
N LEU A 402 0.80 23.28 10.45
CA LEU A 402 1.14 24.56 9.80
C LEU A 402 0.21 24.84 8.63
N MET A 403 0.05 23.86 7.73
CA MET A 403 -0.83 23.96 6.57
C MET A 403 -2.28 24.18 6.97
N THR A 404 -2.74 23.55 8.05
CA THR A 404 -4.10 23.74 8.56
C THR A 404 -4.33 25.17 9.05
N VAL A 405 -3.38 25.73 9.80
CA VAL A 405 -3.47 27.12 10.29
C VAL A 405 -3.52 28.09 9.11
N VAL A 406 -2.61 27.96 8.14
CA VAL A 406 -2.55 28.84 6.97
C VAL A 406 -3.80 28.71 6.10
N ARG A 407 -4.26 27.49 5.81
CA ARG A 407 -5.49 27.26 5.02
C ARG A 407 -6.72 27.90 5.66
N ASN A 408 -6.84 27.84 7.00
CA ASN A 408 -7.98 28.41 7.69
C ASN A 408 -8.00 29.94 7.59
N GLN A 409 -6.84 30.59 7.71
CA GLN A 409 -6.70 32.04 7.51
C GLN A 409 -7.05 32.44 6.06
N GLU A 410 -6.55 31.69 5.07
CA GLU A 410 -6.79 32.04 3.65
C GLU A 410 -8.22 31.83 3.17
N LYS A 411 -8.96 30.88 3.74
CA LYS A 411 -10.39 30.68 3.42
C LYS A 411 -11.20 31.94 3.72
N GLU A 412 -10.76 32.75 4.68
CA GLU A 412 -11.40 34.00 5.04
C GLU A 412 -11.05 35.12 4.02
N ASP A 413 -9.89 35.02 3.36
CA ASP A 413 -9.34 36.03 2.45
C ASP A 413 -9.70 35.86 0.95
N ASN A 414 -10.26 34.71 0.53
CA ASN A 414 -10.74 34.40 -0.83
C ASN A 414 -9.76 34.62 -2.02
N LYS A 415 -8.49 34.94 -1.78
CA LYS A 415 -7.52 35.36 -2.83
C LYS A 415 -6.31 34.45 -3.00
N LYS A 416 -6.00 33.58 -2.03
CA LYS A 416 -4.78 32.76 -2.03
C LYS A 416 -5.12 31.28 -1.92
N ASN A 417 -4.33 30.44 -2.58
CA ASN A 417 -4.51 29.00 -2.56
C ASN A 417 -3.16 28.35 -2.23
N ILE A 418 -2.88 28.27 -0.92
CA ILE A 418 -1.63 27.69 -0.44
C ILE A 418 -1.43 26.25 -0.90
N ASP A 419 -2.52 25.52 -1.17
CA ASP A 419 -2.43 24.15 -1.63
C ASP A 419 -1.81 24.04 -3.03
N LYS A 420 -2.10 24.99 -3.91
CA LYS A 420 -1.47 25.07 -5.23
C LYS A 420 -0.01 25.50 -5.10
N GLU A 421 0.25 26.54 -4.32
CA GLU A 421 1.59 27.10 -4.09
C GLU A 421 2.57 26.08 -3.49
N VAL A 422 2.12 25.26 -2.54
CA VAL A 422 2.95 24.19 -1.96
C VAL A 422 3.20 23.06 -2.96
N GLY A 423 2.28 22.82 -3.90
CA GLY A 423 2.53 21.89 -5.01
C GLY A 423 3.71 22.36 -5.86
N GLU A 424 3.65 23.61 -6.32
CA GLU A 424 4.73 24.26 -7.09
C GLU A 424 6.04 24.32 -6.29
N LEU A 425 5.96 24.54 -4.98
CA LEU A 425 7.13 24.57 -4.09
C LEU A 425 7.85 23.22 -4.02
N ILE A 426 7.14 22.09 -4.08
CA ILE A 426 7.76 20.76 -4.05
C ILE A 426 8.66 20.57 -5.29
N GLU A 427 8.17 20.94 -6.46
CA GLU A 427 8.94 20.85 -7.71
C GLU A 427 10.19 21.73 -7.67
N VAL A 428 10.04 22.99 -7.24
CA VAL A 428 11.17 23.91 -7.05
C VAL A 428 12.16 23.34 -6.04
N TYR A 429 11.68 22.76 -4.94
CA TYR A 429 12.55 22.26 -3.90
C TYR A 429 13.35 21.02 -4.30
N ILE A 430 12.76 20.14 -5.12
CA ILE A 430 13.49 19.01 -5.71
C ILE A 430 14.66 19.54 -6.54
N LYS A 431 14.42 20.55 -7.40
CA LYS A 431 15.46 21.19 -8.23
C LYS A 431 16.58 21.80 -7.39
N GLU A 432 16.23 22.57 -6.36
CA GLU A 432 17.19 23.13 -5.39
C GLU A 432 18.06 22.03 -4.73
N LYS A 433 17.47 20.89 -4.38
CA LYS A 433 18.20 19.76 -3.78
C LYS A 433 19.13 19.06 -4.75
N LEU A 434 18.79 19.01 -6.04
CA LEU A 434 19.70 18.51 -7.08
C LEU A 434 20.87 19.48 -7.30
N ASP A 435 20.61 20.78 -7.33
CA ASP A 435 21.64 21.82 -7.47
C ASP A 435 22.64 21.80 -6.31
N GLU A 436 22.18 21.66 -5.07
CA GLU A 436 23.03 21.48 -3.88
C GLU A 436 23.99 20.28 -4.01
N LYS A 437 23.61 19.28 -4.82
CA LYS A 437 24.37 18.06 -5.09
C LYS A 437 25.15 18.09 -6.40
N SER A 438 25.15 19.23 -7.10
CA SER A 438 25.74 19.37 -8.44
C SER A 438 25.16 18.38 -9.47
N ILE A 439 23.91 17.96 -9.27
CA ILE A 439 23.20 17.09 -10.21
C ILE A 439 22.51 17.99 -11.22
N THR A 440 22.96 17.94 -12.46
CA THR A 440 22.41 18.79 -13.53
C THR A 440 21.06 18.26 -13.98
N HIS A 441 20.17 19.19 -14.32
CA HIS A 441 18.81 18.86 -14.69
C HIS A 441 18.25 19.91 -15.65
N CYS A 442 17.17 19.56 -16.35
CA CYS A 442 16.39 20.48 -17.16
C CYS A 442 14.89 20.22 -16.98
N CYS A 443 14.06 21.17 -17.41
CA CYS A 443 12.61 21.10 -17.38
C CYS A 443 12.05 22.07 -18.41
N GLY A 444 10.77 21.94 -18.76
CA GLY A 444 10.13 22.93 -19.61
C GLY A 444 9.02 22.39 -20.49
N HIS A 445 8.44 23.29 -21.27
CA HIS A 445 7.43 22.99 -22.28
C HIS A 445 8.09 22.48 -23.55
N TYR A 446 7.43 21.56 -24.26
CA TYR A 446 7.95 21.03 -25.51
C TYR A 446 7.93 22.10 -26.61
N LEU A 447 9.04 22.29 -27.31
CA LEU A 447 9.05 23.00 -28.59
C LEU A 447 8.70 22.04 -29.74
N HIS A 448 7.50 21.46 -29.67
CA HIS A 448 7.04 20.42 -30.58
C HIS A 448 5.53 20.61 -30.89
N PRO A 449 5.00 20.14 -32.04
CA PRO A 449 3.57 20.24 -32.34
C PRO A 449 2.65 19.50 -31.36
N VAL A 450 3.19 18.53 -30.62
CA VAL A 450 2.50 17.86 -29.51
C VAL A 450 2.66 18.71 -28.26
N ASP A 451 1.55 19.13 -27.68
CA ASP A 451 1.52 19.92 -26.45
C ASP A 451 1.89 19.08 -25.21
N GLY A 452 2.67 19.68 -24.33
CA GLY A 452 3.10 19.06 -23.09
C GLY A 452 4.34 19.71 -22.47
N GLU A 453 4.67 19.22 -21.28
CA GLU A 453 5.80 19.67 -20.48
C GLU A 453 6.48 18.45 -19.83
N ALA A 454 7.72 18.68 -19.38
CA ALA A 454 8.42 17.76 -18.49
C ALA A 454 8.81 18.53 -17.22
N ASP A 455 8.29 18.07 -16.06
CA ASP A 455 8.52 18.71 -14.76
C ASP A 455 10.01 18.75 -14.42
N LEU A 456 10.72 17.65 -14.70
CA LEU A 456 12.13 17.46 -14.42
C LEU A 456 12.72 16.30 -15.25
N VAL A 457 13.86 16.57 -15.88
CA VAL A 457 14.67 15.60 -16.63
C VAL A 457 16.11 15.64 -16.14
N VAL A 458 16.69 14.47 -15.85
CA VAL A 458 18.10 14.32 -15.49
C VAL A 458 18.76 13.36 -16.47
N GLU A 459 19.84 13.81 -17.10
CA GLU A 459 20.60 13.04 -18.08
C GLU A 459 21.83 12.40 -17.45
N ALA A 460 21.87 11.08 -17.41
CA ALA A 460 23.03 10.30 -17.04
C ALA A 460 23.68 9.71 -18.31
N THR A 461 24.83 9.07 -18.13
CA THR A 461 25.59 8.43 -19.22
C THR A 461 24.78 7.28 -19.84
N GLU A 462 24.20 6.41 -18.99
CA GLU A 462 23.53 5.17 -19.41
C GLU A 462 21.99 5.25 -19.40
N GLY A 463 21.42 6.44 -19.17
CA GLY A 463 19.98 6.59 -19.03
C GLY A 463 19.50 8.03 -18.88
N ILE A 464 18.20 8.23 -19.07
CA ILE A 464 17.50 9.51 -18.90
C ILE A 464 16.44 9.29 -17.83
N MET A 465 16.39 10.13 -16.81
CA MET A 465 15.38 10.06 -15.76
C MET A 465 14.33 11.14 -16.01
N LEU A 466 13.09 10.71 -16.29
CA LEU A 466 11.93 11.56 -16.52
C LEU A 466 11.07 11.55 -15.25
N PHE A 467 11.00 12.67 -14.55
CA PHE A 467 10.20 12.80 -13.34
C PHE A 467 8.90 13.53 -13.65
N GLU A 468 7.81 13.02 -13.10
CA GLU A 468 6.56 13.76 -12.95
C GLU A 468 6.19 13.80 -11.47
N ILE A 469 5.88 15.00 -10.96
CA ILE A 469 5.65 15.24 -9.54
C ILE A 469 4.17 15.57 -9.32
N LYS A 470 3.51 14.81 -8.44
CA LYS A 470 2.12 15.02 -8.06
C LYS A 470 1.99 15.24 -6.56
N LYS A 471 1.24 16.26 -6.17
CA LYS A 471 0.88 16.45 -4.75
C LYS A 471 -0.08 15.37 -4.22
N LYS A 472 -0.76 14.62 -5.09
CA LYS A 472 -1.84 13.71 -4.70
C LYS A 472 -1.34 12.54 -3.85
N SER A 473 -2.00 12.31 -2.72
CA SER A 473 -1.79 11.15 -1.82
C SER A 473 -3.04 10.27 -1.78
N LEU A 474 -2.90 9.04 -1.29
CA LEU A 474 -4.02 8.15 -1.06
C LEU A 474 -4.99 8.76 -0.01
N THR A 475 -6.26 8.90 -0.36
CA THR A 475 -7.27 9.48 0.53
C THR A 475 -7.61 8.54 1.68
N ARG A 476 -8.13 9.08 2.79
CA ARG A 476 -8.59 8.27 3.93
C ARG A 476 -9.72 7.30 3.55
N MET A 477 -10.61 7.72 2.65
CA MET A 477 -11.64 6.83 2.10
C MET A 477 -11.02 5.66 1.32
N ALA A 478 -10.02 5.95 0.48
CA ALA A 478 -9.31 4.89 -0.24
C ALA A 478 -8.59 3.93 0.73
N LYS A 479 -7.89 4.44 1.76
CA LYS A 479 -7.28 3.63 2.83
C LYS A 479 -8.31 2.77 3.58
N SER A 480 -9.56 3.23 3.68
CA SER A 480 -10.67 2.49 4.29
C SER A 480 -11.25 1.39 3.38
N GLY A 481 -10.75 1.26 2.14
CA GLY A 481 -11.17 0.24 1.19
C GLY A 481 -12.20 0.70 0.16
N ASP A 482 -12.48 2.00 0.04
CA ASP A 482 -13.36 2.51 -1.02
C ASP A 482 -12.69 2.29 -2.39
N GLU A 483 -13.21 1.30 -3.12
CA GLU A 483 -12.68 0.83 -4.39
C GLU A 483 -12.62 1.92 -5.46
N PHE A 484 -13.65 2.76 -5.56
CA PHE A 484 -13.67 3.86 -6.53
C PHE A 484 -12.59 4.90 -6.18
N ARG A 485 -12.45 5.25 -4.90
CA ARG A 485 -11.43 6.20 -4.44
C ARG A 485 -10.03 5.65 -4.61
N ILE A 486 -9.79 4.35 -4.39
CA ILE A 486 -8.49 3.71 -4.63
C ILE A 486 -8.08 3.86 -6.10
N VAL A 487 -8.94 3.48 -7.04
CA VAL A 487 -8.63 3.55 -8.47
C VAL A 487 -8.53 5.00 -8.95
N SER A 488 -9.38 5.90 -8.43
CA SER A 488 -9.33 7.33 -8.73
C SER A 488 -8.05 8.00 -8.20
N ASP A 489 -7.55 7.57 -7.04
CA ASP A 489 -6.31 8.04 -6.46
C ASP A 489 -5.11 7.58 -7.27
N LEU A 490 -5.05 6.29 -7.64
CA LEU A 490 -4.04 5.75 -8.55
C LEU A 490 -4.04 6.44 -9.92
N LEU A 491 -5.23 6.68 -10.50
CA LEU A 491 -5.35 7.35 -11.80
C LEU A 491 -4.76 8.77 -11.77
N GLY A 492 -5.02 9.51 -10.70
CA GLY A 492 -4.56 10.90 -10.55
C GLY A 492 -3.16 11.05 -9.94
N SER A 493 -2.49 9.94 -9.61
CA SER A 493 -1.08 9.92 -9.20
C SER A 493 -0.28 9.12 -10.24
N LEU A 494 -0.15 7.81 -10.05
CA LEU A 494 0.67 6.92 -10.85
C LEU A 494 0.36 6.99 -12.36
N ILE A 495 -0.91 6.85 -12.75
CA ILE A 495 -1.24 6.64 -14.18
C ILE A 495 -1.08 7.91 -14.99
N ASP A 496 -1.58 9.04 -14.48
CA ASP A 496 -1.36 10.36 -15.05
C ASP A 496 0.15 10.60 -15.21
N SER A 497 0.91 10.44 -14.13
CA SER A 497 2.35 10.68 -14.15
C SER A 497 3.12 9.80 -15.13
N GLN A 498 2.84 8.49 -15.14
CA GLN A 498 3.48 7.58 -16.08
C GLN A 498 3.12 7.92 -17.53
N ALA A 499 1.85 8.23 -17.82
CA ALA A 499 1.43 8.62 -19.16
C ALA A 499 2.14 9.89 -19.66
N GLN A 500 2.39 10.87 -18.77
CA GLN A 500 3.15 12.07 -19.12
C GLN A 500 4.63 11.78 -19.37
N CYS A 501 5.27 10.94 -18.54
CA CYS A 501 6.63 10.48 -18.80
C CYS A 501 6.74 9.70 -20.12
N PHE A 502 5.78 8.81 -20.40
CA PHE A 502 5.75 8.02 -21.64
C PHE A 502 5.58 8.91 -22.86
N ARG A 503 4.73 9.93 -22.81
CA ARG A 503 4.62 10.94 -23.87
C ARG A 503 6.00 11.55 -24.18
N THR A 504 6.75 11.99 -23.17
CA THR A 504 8.10 12.53 -23.37
C THR A 504 9.04 11.48 -23.98
N SER A 505 9.05 10.25 -23.43
CA SER A 505 9.90 9.17 -23.92
C SER A 505 9.59 8.78 -25.36
N HIS A 506 8.32 8.70 -25.75
CA HIS A 506 7.90 8.36 -27.10
C HIS A 506 8.27 9.44 -28.13
N LEU A 507 8.20 10.72 -27.75
CA LEU A 507 8.75 11.80 -28.58
C LEU A 507 10.25 11.60 -28.82
N MET A 508 11.02 11.31 -27.77
CA MET A 508 12.46 11.02 -27.90
C MET A 508 12.74 9.78 -28.75
N ILE A 509 11.95 8.71 -28.62
CA ILE A 509 12.09 7.48 -29.44
C ILE A 509 11.82 7.76 -30.91
N LYS A 510 10.79 8.55 -31.20
CA LYS A 510 10.33 8.84 -32.55
C LYS A 510 11.24 9.84 -33.27
N ASP A 511 11.56 10.94 -32.61
CA ASP A 511 12.23 12.09 -33.23
C ASP A 511 13.74 12.14 -32.89
N GLY A 512 14.20 11.28 -31.98
CA GLY A 512 15.59 11.18 -31.53
C GLY A 512 15.97 12.15 -30.41
N TYR A 513 15.12 13.13 -30.11
CA TYR A 513 15.34 14.15 -29.09
C TYR A 513 14.02 14.78 -28.63
N VAL A 514 14.08 15.62 -27.59
CA VAL A 514 13.04 16.61 -27.28
C VAL A 514 13.71 17.94 -26.92
N ASP A 515 13.14 19.05 -27.38
CA ASP A 515 13.56 20.40 -27.01
C ASP A 515 12.62 20.94 -25.92
N LEU A 516 13.20 21.39 -24.81
CA LEU A 516 12.49 21.90 -23.64
C LEU A 516 12.78 23.40 -23.45
N ASP A 517 11.73 24.22 -23.43
CA ASP A 517 11.80 25.64 -23.10
C ASP A 517 11.45 25.84 -21.61
N ASP A 518 12.42 26.34 -20.83
CA ASP A 518 12.27 26.58 -19.39
C ASP A 518 11.38 27.79 -19.05
N GLY A 519 10.90 28.53 -20.06
CA GLY A 519 10.09 29.74 -19.91
C GLY A 519 10.89 30.99 -19.56
N ASN A 520 12.20 30.86 -19.32
CA ASN A 520 13.15 31.96 -19.10
C ASN A 520 13.96 32.27 -20.37
N GLY A 521 13.59 31.68 -21.50
CA GLY A 521 14.27 31.85 -22.79
C GLY A 521 15.45 30.90 -22.99
N ASN A 522 15.64 29.91 -22.12
CA ASN A 522 16.63 28.86 -22.35
C ASN A 522 15.95 27.63 -22.95
N VAL A 523 16.51 27.15 -24.06
CA VAL A 523 16.08 25.92 -24.70
C VAL A 523 17.15 24.86 -24.48
N THR A 524 16.76 23.74 -23.87
CA THR A 524 17.63 22.59 -23.66
C THR A 524 17.17 21.43 -24.53
N ARG A 525 18.07 20.89 -25.34
CA ARG A 525 17.83 19.66 -26.10
C ARG A 525 18.25 18.44 -25.28
N VAL A 526 17.34 17.50 -25.12
CA VAL A 526 17.63 16.18 -24.53
C VAL A 526 17.64 15.14 -25.65
N GLU A 527 18.81 14.58 -25.91
CA GLU A 527 19.03 13.61 -27.00
C GLU A 527 18.70 12.17 -26.54
N LYS A 528 18.09 11.32 -27.36
CA LYS A 528 17.79 9.93 -26.96
C LYS A 528 19.06 9.07 -26.91
N GLN A 529 19.90 9.13 -27.96
CA GLN A 529 21.21 8.45 -28.07
C GLN A 529 21.22 6.99 -27.56
N ASP A 530 20.21 6.20 -27.90
CA ASP A 530 20.02 4.81 -27.43
C ASP A 530 19.95 4.62 -25.90
N ARG A 531 19.94 5.71 -25.11
CA ARG A 531 19.79 5.70 -23.65
C ARG A 531 18.38 5.29 -23.28
N THR A 532 18.22 4.57 -22.18
CA THR A 532 16.90 4.15 -21.68
C THR A 532 16.28 5.24 -20.81
N ALA A 533 15.01 5.52 -21.01
CA ALA A 533 14.22 6.41 -20.16
C ALA A 533 13.68 5.64 -18.95
N GLU A 534 14.04 6.09 -17.74
CA GLU A 534 13.35 5.75 -16.51
C GLU A 534 12.21 6.75 -16.31
N CYS A 535 10.98 6.27 -16.12
CA CYS A 535 9.79 7.09 -15.91
C CYS A 535 9.41 7.07 -14.43
N ILE A 536 9.65 8.17 -13.71
CA ILE A 536 9.53 8.27 -12.25
C ILE A 536 8.34 9.14 -11.88
N SER A 537 7.32 8.52 -11.31
CA SER A 537 6.21 9.22 -10.67
C SER A 537 6.57 9.50 -9.22
N VAL A 538 6.45 10.75 -8.79
CA VAL A 538 6.74 11.18 -7.41
C VAL A 538 5.46 11.71 -6.79
N CYS A 539 5.05 11.17 -5.64
CA CYS A 539 3.90 11.69 -4.90
C CYS A 539 4.28 12.23 -3.52
N LEU A 540 3.48 13.15 -2.97
CA LEU A 540 3.78 13.75 -1.66
C LEU A 540 3.74 12.72 -0.52
N GLY A 541 2.72 11.86 -0.49
CA GLY A 541 2.53 10.85 0.56
C GLY A 541 2.65 9.42 0.04
N ALA A 542 2.96 8.48 0.93
CA ALA A 542 3.11 7.07 0.60
C ALA A 542 1.79 6.40 0.18
N PHE A 543 1.90 5.46 -0.76
CA PHE A 543 0.83 4.55 -1.20
C PHE A 543 1.08 3.09 -0.75
N GLY A 544 2.10 2.87 0.09
CA GLY A 544 2.42 1.54 0.64
C GLY A 544 2.82 0.56 -0.46
N PRO A 545 2.32 -0.70 -0.44
CA PRO A 545 2.64 -1.71 -1.45
C PRO A 545 2.33 -1.33 -2.90
N LEU A 546 1.46 -0.34 -3.16
CA LEU A 546 1.20 0.15 -4.52
C LEU A 546 2.41 0.86 -5.14
N GLN A 547 3.39 1.27 -4.32
CA GLN A 547 4.68 1.81 -4.77
C GLN A 547 5.75 0.74 -4.95
N ASP A 548 5.44 -0.53 -4.63
CA ASP A 548 6.40 -1.60 -4.80
C ASP A 548 6.76 -1.79 -6.27
N ARG A 549 8.07 -1.85 -6.52
CA ARG A 549 8.63 -1.81 -7.85
C ARG A 549 8.17 -2.96 -8.74
N ILE A 550 7.99 -4.15 -8.18
CA ILE A 550 7.59 -5.32 -8.95
C ILE A 550 6.08 -5.32 -9.22
N LEU A 551 5.30 -4.70 -8.32
CA LEU A 551 3.85 -4.58 -8.46
C LEU A 551 3.40 -3.49 -9.42
N ILE A 552 4.17 -2.40 -9.60
CA ILE A 552 3.83 -1.32 -10.55
C ILE A 552 3.52 -1.89 -11.94
N LYS A 553 4.33 -2.84 -12.43
CA LYS A 553 4.09 -3.47 -13.73
C LYS A 553 2.72 -4.16 -13.77
N SER A 554 2.42 -5.00 -12.78
CA SER A 554 1.13 -5.69 -12.69
C SER A 554 -0.03 -4.70 -12.59
N ILE A 555 0.11 -3.60 -11.83
CA ILE A 555 -0.91 -2.56 -11.72
C ILE A 555 -1.18 -1.89 -13.08
N MET A 556 -0.12 -1.50 -13.79
CA MET A 556 -0.24 -0.88 -15.12
C MET A 556 -0.83 -1.86 -16.15
N ASP A 557 -0.40 -3.12 -16.14
CA ASP A 557 -0.93 -4.17 -17.01
C ASP A 557 -2.42 -4.42 -16.77
N GLU A 558 -2.86 -4.48 -15.51
CA GLU A 558 -4.28 -4.65 -15.16
C GLU A 558 -5.16 -3.50 -15.65
N ILE A 559 -4.68 -2.26 -15.51
CA ILE A 559 -5.37 -1.07 -16.02
C ILE A 559 -5.46 -1.09 -17.55
N CYS A 560 -4.42 -1.59 -18.24
CA CYS A 560 -4.44 -1.67 -19.70
C CYS A 560 -5.30 -2.80 -20.24
N ASN A 561 -5.28 -3.97 -19.60
CA ASN A 561 -5.94 -5.17 -20.08
C ASN A 561 -7.45 -5.17 -19.79
N LYS A 562 -7.88 -4.49 -18.73
CA LYS A 562 -9.28 -4.40 -18.33
C LYS A 562 -9.74 -2.97 -18.51
N SER A 563 -10.63 -2.73 -19.48
CA SER A 563 -11.24 -1.40 -19.65
C SER A 563 -12.07 -1.06 -18.42
N LEU A 564 -11.47 -0.32 -17.48
CA LEU A 564 -12.13 0.13 -16.26
C LEU A 564 -13.08 1.27 -16.61
N ILE A 565 -14.37 1.07 -16.34
CA ILE A 565 -15.42 2.08 -16.53
C ILE A 565 -16.18 2.19 -15.21
N ALA A 566 -16.16 3.38 -14.62
CA ALA A 566 -16.96 3.67 -13.44
C ALA A 566 -18.41 3.99 -13.87
N LYS A 567 -19.38 3.41 -13.14
CA LYS A 567 -20.81 3.69 -13.29
C LYS A 567 -21.40 4.02 -11.93
N TYR A 568 -22.31 4.99 -11.90
CA TYR A 568 -23.00 5.40 -10.69
C TYR A 568 -24.44 5.78 -11.05
N ASP A 569 -25.38 5.10 -10.41
CA ASP A 569 -26.82 5.24 -10.69
C ASP A 569 -27.55 6.12 -9.64
N GLY A 570 -26.81 6.73 -8.72
CA GLY A 570 -27.35 7.66 -7.73
C GLY A 570 -27.47 9.11 -8.24
N ASP A 571 -27.99 9.99 -7.39
CA ASP A 571 -28.27 11.40 -7.71
C ASP A 571 -27.26 12.40 -7.13
N ASP A 572 -26.28 11.94 -6.35
CA ASP A 572 -25.25 12.80 -5.78
C ASP A 572 -24.41 13.48 -6.89
N LYS A 573 -24.58 14.80 -6.99
CA LYS A 573 -23.97 15.62 -8.05
C LYS A 573 -22.45 15.55 -8.03
N GLN A 574 -21.84 15.48 -6.84
CA GLN A 574 -20.39 15.43 -6.71
C GLN A 574 -19.84 14.09 -7.20
N THR A 575 -20.46 12.98 -6.82
CA THR A 575 -20.10 11.63 -7.27
C THR A 575 -20.29 11.48 -8.77
N ILE A 576 -21.39 11.99 -9.34
CA ILE A 576 -21.60 12.02 -10.80
C ILE A 576 -20.46 12.77 -11.51
N LYS A 577 -20.03 13.90 -10.96
CA LYS A 577 -18.92 14.69 -11.50
C LYS A 577 -17.59 13.93 -11.41
N ASP A 578 -17.32 13.30 -10.26
CA ASP A 578 -16.11 12.52 -10.03
C ASP A 578 -16.03 11.32 -10.99
N VAL A 579 -17.13 10.57 -11.19
CA VAL A 579 -17.22 9.44 -12.11
C VAL A 579 -17.03 9.88 -13.57
N LYS A 580 -17.64 11.00 -13.98
CA LYS A 580 -17.44 11.56 -15.32
C LYS A 580 -16.00 11.97 -15.55
N LYS A 581 -15.38 12.61 -14.55
CA LYS A 581 -13.96 12.98 -14.61
C LYS A 581 -13.08 11.74 -14.72
N PHE A 582 -13.30 10.73 -13.88
CA PHE A 582 -12.57 9.47 -13.90
C PHE A 582 -12.59 8.82 -15.28
N ASN A 583 -13.78 8.63 -15.87
CA ASN A 583 -13.92 8.00 -17.18
C ASN A 583 -13.24 8.81 -18.29
N LYS A 584 -13.30 10.15 -18.22
CA LYS A 584 -12.60 11.04 -19.16
C LYS A 584 -11.08 10.92 -19.03
N ASP A 585 -10.56 10.94 -17.81
CA ASP A 585 -9.13 10.84 -17.54
C ASP A 585 -8.59 9.46 -17.94
N MET A 586 -9.33 8.38 -17.70
CA MET A 586 -8.97 7.04 -18.18
C MET A 586 -8.86 7.02 -19.71
N GLN A 587 -9.86 7.53 -20.43
CA GLN A 587 -9.82 7.62 -21.90
C GLN A 587 -8.67 8.49 -22.41
N LYS A 588 -8.31 9.57 -21.69
CA LYS A 588 -7.20 10.45 -22.03
C LYS A 588 -5.85 9.72 -21.96
N TRP A 589 -5.63 8.90 -20.94
CA TRP A 589 -4.31 8.31 -20.67
C TRP A 589 -4.06 6.96 -21.34
N MET A 590 -5.11 6.19 -21.61
CA MET A 590 -5.00 4.88 -22.25
C MET A 590 -4.17 4.82 -23.56
N PRO A 591 -4.23 5.81 -24.46
CA PRO A 591 -3.39 5.83 -25.66
C PRO A 591 -1.89 5.74 -25.35
N PHE A 592 -1.39 6.53 -24.39
CA PHE A 592 0.04 6.54 -24.02
C PHE A 592 0.49 5.23 -23.37
N LEU A 593 -0.36 4.62 -22.56
CA LEU A 593 -0.05 3.31 -21.95
C LEU A 593 0.02 2.20 -23.00
N ASN A 594 -0.89 2.20 -23.97
CA ASN A 594 -0.88 1.23 -25.07
C ASN A 594 0.29 1.46 -26.03
N GLU A 595 0.68 2.72 -26.25
CA GLU A 595 1.86 3.06 -27.01
C GLU A 595 3.13 2.56 -26.32
N GLU A 596 3.24 2.72 -24.99
CA GLU A 596 4.38 2.18 -24.22
C GLU A 596 4.49 0.66 -24.35
N ARG A 597 3.37 -0.06 -24.34
CA ARG A 597 3.36 -1.52 -24.56
C ARG A 597 3.89 -1.94 -25.93
N THR A 598 3.77 -1.08 -26.93
CA THR A 598 4.07 -1.41 -28.33
C THR A 598 5.44 -0.89 -28.75
N ASN A 599 5.75 0.34 -28.35
CA ASN A 599 6.85 1.15 -28.86
C ASN A 599 7.79 1.69 -27.76
N GLY A 600 7.56 1.34 -26.49
CA GLY A 600 8.43 1.74 -25.39
C GLY A 600 9.84 1.16 -25.49
N ASP A 601 10.72 1.61 -24.60
CA ASP A 601 12.14 1.20 -24.58
C ASP A 601 12.33 -0.32 -24.37
N SER A 602 11.38 -0.98 -23.71
CA SER A 602 11.38 -2.43 -23.53
C SER A 602 10.26 -3.12 -24.28
N LYS A 603 10.59 -3.74 -25.42
CA LYS A 603 9.62 -4.49 -26.24
C LYS A 603 9.09 -5.76 -25.56
N THR A 604 9.85 -6.35 -24.65
CA THR A 604 9.51 -7.62 -24.00
C THR A 604 8.93 -7.44 -22.60
N ASN A 605 9.20 -6.30 -21.95
CA ASN A 605 8.71 -5.99 -20.62
C ASN A 605 8.23 -4.53 -20.55
N PRO A 606 7.03 -4.23 -21.07
CA PRO A 606 6.39 -2.93 -20.86
C PRO A 606 6.40 -2.54 -19.37
N PHE A 607 6.54 -1.23 -19.11
CA PHE A 607 6.55 -0.65 -17.76
C PHE A 607 7.74 -1.11 -16.88
N PHE A 608 8.71 -1.85 -17.43
CA PHE A 608 9.92 -2.23 -16.69
C PHE A 608 10.86 -1.06 -16.39
N ASN A 609 10.59 0.15 -16.87
CA ASN A 609 11.32 1.36 -16.49
C ASN A 609 10.44 2.34 -15.67
N SER A 610 9.29 1.89 -15.17
CA SER A 610 8.38 2.71 -14.36
C SER A 610 8.70 2.64 -12.88
N TRP A 611 8.75 3.79 -12.22
CA TRP A 611 8.98 3.94 -10.79
C TRP A 611 7.86 4.77 -10.16
N PHE A 612 7.50 4.44 -8.92
CA PHE A 612 6.55 5.20 -8.14
C PHE A 612 7.11 5.41 -6.74
N LEU A 613 7.52 6.64 -6.44
CA LEU A 613 8.18 6.99 -5.20
C LEU A 613 7.35 8.01 -4.44
N ASP A 614 7.37 7.93 -3.12
CA ASP A 614 6.98 9.08 -2.32
C ASP A 614 8.12 10.10 -2.26
N PHE A 615 7.80 11.31 -1.82
CA PHE A 615 8.74 12.41 -1.77
C PHE A 615 9.91 12.12 -0.83
N GLU A 616 9.69 11.42 0.29
CA GLU A 616 10.75 11.06 1.22
C GLU A 616 11.72 10.04 0.61
N GLN A 617 11.21 9.04 -0.11
CA GLN A 617 12.01 8.04 -0.82
C GLN A 617 12.90 8.71 -1.88
N LEU A 618 12.37 9.64 -2.68
CA LEU A 618 13.17 10.41 -3.63
C LEU A 618 14.26 11.22 -2.92
N MET A 619 13.91 11.94 -1.86
CA MET A 619 14.87 12.76 -1.11
C MET A 619 15.97 11.91 -0.47
N LEU A 620 15.67 10.68 -0.04
CA LEU A 620 16.69 9.75 0.41
C LEU A 620 17.64 9.35 -0.73
N ILE A 621 17.14 9.05 -1.92
CA ILE A 621 17.99 8.72 -3.09
C ILE A 621 18.88 9.94 -3.43
N VAL A 622 18.31 11.13 -3.55
CA VAL A 622 19.07 12.37 -3.84
C VAL A 622 20.14 12.66 -2.79
N LYS A 623 19.83 12.45 -1.51
CA LYS A 623 20.78 12.64 -0.40
C LYS A 623 22.03 11.77 -0.55
N GLU A 624 21.88 10.57 -1.11
CA GLU A 624 22.91 9.55 -1.26
C GLU A 624 23.67 9.61 -2.61
N SER A 625 23.40 10.63 -3.42
CA SER A 625 24.00 10.85 -4.73
C SER A 625 24.73 12.19 -4.80
N ASN A 626 25.77 12.26 -5.64
CA ASN A 626 26.55 13.48 -5.90
C ASN A 626 26.82 13.72 -7.40
N SER A 627 26.17 12.95 -8.27
CA SER A 627 26.22 13.11 -9.73
C SER A 627 24.97 12.50 -10.37
N ASN A 628 24.74 12.80 -11.65
CA ASN A 628 23.62 12.24 -12.41
C ASN A 628 23.72 10.71 -12.53
N ASP A 629 24.94 10.18 -12.73
CA ASP A 629 25.18 8.74 -12.80
C ASP A 629 24.95 8.07 -11.43
N GLU A 630 25.44 8.66 -10.33
CA GLU A 630 25.17 8.14 -8.99
C GLU A 630 23.68 8.19 -8.66
N LEU A 631 22.95 9.23 -9.10
CA LEU A 631 21.49 9.30 -8.93
C LEU A 631 20.78 8.15 -9.65
N LEU A 632 21.17 7.88 -10.90
CA LEU A 632 20.63 6.77 -11.68
C LEU A 632 20.96 5.42 -11.03
N ASP A 633 22.19 5.23 -10.57
CA ASP A 633 22.61 4.00 -9.88
C ASP A 633 21.83 3.79 -8.58
N ARG A 634 21.65 4.84 -7.77
CA ARG A 634 20.87 4.77 -6.52
C ARG A 634 19.41 4.45 -6.77
N LEU A 635 18.82 5.01 -7.82
CA LEU A 635 17.46 4.68 -8.26
C LEU A 635 17.38 3.21 -8.70
N ARG A 636 18.35 2.74 -9.50
CA ARG A 636 18.37 1.39 -10.07
C ARG A 636 18.81 0.28 -9.11
N GLU A 637 19.21 0.60 -7.87
CA GLU A 637 19.67 -0.38 -6.87
C GLU A 637 18.74 -1.60 -6.75
N THR A 638 17.42 -1.37 -6.76
CA THR A 638 16.39 -2.42 -6.62
C THR A 638 15.72 -2.80 -7.95
N LYS A 639 16.22 -2.33 -9.09
CA LYS A 639 15.56 -2.52 -10.40
C LYS A 639 15.39 -3.99 -10.79
N HIS A 640 16.39 -4.81 -10.49
CA HIS A 640 16.46 -6.20 -10.93
C HIS A 640 16.31 -7.22 -9.79
N VAL A 641 16.11 -6.73 -8.57
CA VAL A 641 16.15 -7.55 -7.36
C VAL A 641 14.97 -7.17 -6.48
N THR A 642 14.20 -8.17 -6.06
CA THR A 642 13.13 -8.01 -5.07
C THR A 642 13.24 -9.09 -4.02
N MET A 643 13.00 -8.69 -2.77
CA MET A 643 12.78 -9.55 -1.63
C MET A 643 11.29 -9.76 -1.40
N GLY A 644 10.39 -9.20 -2.22
CA GLY A 644 8.93 -9.30 -2.04
C GLY A 644 8.44 -8.71 -0.72
N SER A 645 9.18 -7.78 -0.13
CA SER A 645 8.87 -7.22 1.19
C SER A 645 7.82 -6.11 1.15
N TYR A 646 7.56 -5.54 -0.04
CA TYR A 646 6.69 -4.38 -0.25
C TYR A 646 7.12 -3.11 0.53
N ASP A 647 8.34 -3.09 1.06
CA ASP A 647 8.91 -1.98 1.81
C ASP A 647 10.20 -1.52 1.11
N PHE A 648 10.15 -0.31 0.56
CA PHE A 648 11.26 0.30 -0.17
C PHE A 648 12.59 0.28 0.61
N TYR A 649 12.53 0.54 1.92
CA TYR A 649 13.72 0.66 2.76
C TYR A 649 14.30 -0.73 3.06
N ARG A 650 13.44 -1.73 3.27
CA ARG A 650 13.86 -3.13 3.42
C ARG A 650 14.53 -3.65 2.16
N GLU A 651 13.95 -3.43 0.99
CA GLU A 651 14.51 -3.85 -0.30
C GLU A 651 15.94 -3.30 -0.49
N ARG A 652 16.11 -1.99 -0.28
CA ARG A 652 17.42 -1.33 -0.41
C ARG A 652 18.44 -1.85 0.60
N LYS A 653 18.05 -2.01 1.87
CA LYS A 653 18.91 -2.57 2.92
C LYS A 653 19.42 -3.96 2.52
N MET A 654 18.53 -4.84 2.05
CA MET A 654 18.88 -6.20 1.66
C MET A 654 19.81 -6.24 0.46
N VAL A 655 19.55 -5.43 -0.59
CA VAL A 655 20.45 -5.30 -1.75
C VAL A 655 21.85 -4.83 -1.31
N ARG A 656 21.92 -3.82 -0.45
CA ARG A 656 23.18 -3.30 0.06
C ARG A 656 23.95 -4.33 0.89
N MET A 657 23.26 -5.14 1.70
CA MET A 657 23.89 -6.24 2.43
C MET A 657 24.47 -7.31 1.47
N MET A 658 23.72 -7.68 0.42
CA MET A 658 24.21 -8.64 -0.58
C MET A 658 25.41 -8.11 -1.37
N ASN A 659 25.41 -6.83 -1.71
CA ASN A 659 26.53 -6.19 -2.42
C ASN A 659 27.73 -5.89 -1.50
N GLY A 660 27.48 -5.58 -0.22
CA GLY A 660 28.51 -5.37 0.79
C GLY A 660 29.28 -6.63 1.17
N ASN A 661 28.65 -7.80 1.02
CA ASN A 661 29.29 -9.12 1.17
C ASN A 661 30.15 -9.54 -0.06
N LYS A 662 30.31 -8.66 -1.06
CA LYS A 662 31.20 -8.88 -2.22
C LYS A 662 32.56 -8.16 -2.11
N LYS A 663 33.03 -7.87 -0.90
CA LYS A 663 34.40 -7.37 -0.68
C LYS A 663 35.32 -8.43 -0.11
#